data_AF-A0A961I4T8-F1
#
_entry.id   AF-A0A961I4T8-F1
#
_cell.length_a   1.000
_cell.length_b   1.000
_cell.length_c   1.000
_cell.angle_alpha   90.00
_cell.angle_beta   90.00
_cell.angle_gamma   90.00
#
_symmetry.space_group_name_H-M   'P 1'
#
loop_
_entity.id
_entity.type
_entity.pdbx_description
1 polymer ?
#
loop_
_entity_poly.entity_id
_entity_poly.type
_entity_poly.pdbx_seq_one_letter_code
_entity_poly.pdbx_strand_id
1 'polypeptide(L)'
;MHPEIYPRLLMTLNLNDYKPKPSATYRLQLNHDFNFADARAVVPYLSRLGISHVYLSPIVSARPGSVHCYDGIDPGRINPELGGEYEFQLLVEALHDHRMGTILDIVPNHLAIHIQNQYMRDVLIHGPDSRFADMFDIFFDEHPRGKIVLPFLGQPLVDAIRDREITLEFKTQDEVRGFCFCYYEHRFPLSVVSTLALLGCFVSTDELLRKFSVPLEPDTQAFRQQSDRTRNVYEHVLTMARDDENVQAQLKEIAHWINGHESTAAPLPENLQRLIAQGSQESAATAQFQNGPDRLRLLAALTEFQNYELEYWKTHVRNLNYRRFFNINHLIGVRVEDEAVFQLTHRLYLDLLREKAIQGLRVDHIDGLRDPAAYLQRLHAAFAHAGQPPWILVEKILGDNEYLPRSWHVQGATGYEFLNHVNRLSTSPSGFQQLAQRYRMFNTGETIPVVLRAKPFARLDLEARRRAALRLFPAELDRLARRFTRLARESRVYSTEDVDSPDDARFFQQARKVIAESIAHLSVYRTYHAADMETEQDHLDRQHWLGAIHAARESIQKMPARRKSVNRALREQAFNLLEFICVGEHAEYGARFQPRRLQPEQADLLADLQQLSGAIIAKGHEDTALYRHALLVSQNEVGGEPALATLSTHDFHRFNAIRFADWPLSLNVMSTHDTKRSADVRARIQCIADTYGDWARLEETAAEFLPVTHKNGYTVPHPILARFFWQSLLGFWPLADLENTDYEFESVIARGTGIDDSIGSPLRHRMRDYMQKVIREARVHTSWVNPDSDYEDALLKEIDDAIAKLIESESRLHHDDRSTTPGERDRFAQQFLTLTERLAIGGARLSLAWLTLACMCPGVPDIYQGGELWNFSLVDPDNRRRVDFRRREKILQQVVYELEHAGDWHDSTESPGQGNGLPEWLRKWPDGKIKMYALYRLLQLRREHPDLFVHGSFEPLITSIPEEAIAFLRRSDECVVLIAARTRARSSRPEYTSLRYADAARVSLPEGLPLKEGLLWQDILRLRNISLQSGQVDLPEDGLPLILVHKAAPEHG
;
A
#
# COMPACT_ATOMS: atom_id res chain seq x y z
N MET A 1 -31.25 19.21 -13.38
CA MET A 1 -30.74 18.32 -14.44
C MET A 1 -31.63 18.47 -15.67
N HIS A 2 -31.09 18.86 -16.83
CA HIS A 2 -31.86 19.02 -18.07
C HIS A 2 -31.62 17.78 -18.97
N PRO A 3 -32.66 17.07 -19.47
CA PRO A 3 -32.49 15.77 -20.13
C PRO A 3 -32.13 15.81 -21.63
N GLU A 4 -31.78 16.97 -22.20
CA GLU A 4 -31.76 17.14 -23.67
C GLU A 4 -30.37 17.28 -24.32
N ILE A 5 -29.26 17.00 -23.62
CA ILE A 5 -27.91 17.07 -24.21
C ILE A 5 -27.40 15.69 -24.70
N TYR A 6 -28.22 14.63 -24.66
CA TYR A 6 -27.76 13.25 -24.84
C TYR A 6 -27.74 12.62 -26.26
N PRO A 7 -28.09 13.28 -27.39
CA PRO A 7 -27.87 12.63 -28.70
C PRO A 7 -27.10 13.44 -29.77
N ARG A 8 -26.19 14.36 -29.42
CA ARG A 8 -25.42 15.14 -30.44
C ARG A 8 -23.90 15.07 -30.42
N LEU A 9 -23.31 14.03 -29.79
CA LEU A 9 -21.86 13.79 -29.80
C LEU A 9 -21.47 12.37 -30.28
N LEU A 10 -22.35 11.68 -31.01
CA LEU A 10 -22.06 10.37 -31.63
C LEU A 10 -21.46 10.47 -33.05
N MET A 11 -20.89 11.62 -33.42
CA MET A 11 -20.18 11.80 -34.69
C MET A 11 -18.76 12.32 -34.45
N THR A 12 -17.96 11.53 -33.74
CA THR A 12 -16.51 11.64 -33.73
C THR A 12 -15.96 10.25 -34.04
N LEU A 13 -15.39 10.15 -35.25
CA LEU A 13 -14.48 9.14 -35.80
C LEU A 13 -14.48 7.75 -35.13
N ASN A 14 -14.68 6.74 -35.98
CA ASN A 14 -14.64 5.30 -35.70
C ASN A 14 -13.29 4.82 -35.07
N LEU A 15 -12.97 5.28 -33.85
CA LEU A 15 -11.81 4.91 -33.02
C LEU A 15 -12.14 3.74 -32.07
N ASN A 16 -13.41 3.31 -32.03
CA ASN A 16 -13.93 2.22 -31.17
C ASN A 16 -13.31 0.83 -31.41
N ASP A 17 -12.51 0.68 -32.47
CA ASP A 17 -11.81 -0.56 -32.84
C ASP A 17 -10.32 -0.58 -32.45
N TYR A 18 -9.73 0.55 -32.03
CA TYR A 18 -8.33 0.56 -31.60
C TYR A 18 -8.21 0.12 -30.13
N LYS A 19 -7.69 -1.09 -29.90
CA LYS A 19 -7.36 -1.60 -28.56
C LYS A 19 -5.84 -1.47 -28.35
N PRO A 20 -5.34 -0.51 -27.55
CA PRO A 20 -3.92 -0.40 -27.27
C PRO A 20 -3.42 -1.70 -26.61
N LYS A 21 -2.37 -2.31 -27.16
CA LYS A 21 -1.75 -3.48 -26.54
C LYS A 21 -1.02 -3.06 -25.25
N PRO A 22 -1.12 -3.84 -24.16
CA PRO A 22 -0.36 -3.64 -22.93
C PRO A 22 1.15 -3.57 -23.18
N SER A 23 1.76 -2.38 -23.18
CA SER A 23 3.22 -2.24 -23.35
C SER A 23 3.90 -1.60 -22.16
N ALA A 24 3.30 -0.59 -21.53
CA ALA A 24 3.80 0.09 -20.33
C ALA A 24 2.67 0.84 -19.61
N THR A 25 2.75 0.87 -18.28
CA THR A 25 1.82 1.59 -17.41
C THR A 25 2.50 2.78 -16.74
N TYR A 26 1.73 3.84 -16.45
CA TYR A 26 2.19 5.00 -15.68
C TYR A 26 1.23 5.30 -14.53
N ARG A 27 1.68 5.14 -13.28
CA ARG A 27 0.85 5.36 -12.09
C ARG A 27 0.72 6.84 -11.76
N LEU A 28 -0.51 7.37 -11.81
CA LEU A 28 -0.87 8.73 -11.37
C LEU A 28 -1.61 8.68 -10.02
N GLN A 29 -1.16 9.50 -9.07
CA GLN A 29 -1.77 9.73 -7.77
C GLN A 29 -2.71 10.92 -7.86
N LEU A 30 -4.00 10.66 -8.01
CA LEU A 30 -5.03 11.69 -8.12
C LEU A 30 -5.45 12.20 -6.73
N ASN A 31 -5.61 13.52 -6.62
CA ASN A 31 -6.17 14.22 -5.47
C ASN A 31 -6.60 15.64 -5.90
N HIS A 32 -7.01 16.48 -4.95
CA HIS A 32 -7.43 17.86 -5.25
C HIS A 32 -6.30 18.74 -5.84
N ASP A 33 -5.03 18.44 -5.57
CA ASP A 33 -3.85 19.16 -6.10
C ASP A 33 -3.35 18.61 -7.46
N PHE A 34 -3.82 17.42 -7.86
CA PHE A 34 -3.54 16.79 -9.15
C PHE A 34 -4.77 15.97 -9.59
N ASN A 35 -5.71 16.65 -10.25
CA ASN A 35 -7.04 16.12 -10.56
C ASN A 35 -7.14 15.60 -12.02
N PHE A 36 -8.34 15.27 -12.52
CA PHE A 36 -8.50 14.76 -13.88
C PHE A 36 -8.07 15.76 -14.96
N ALA A 37 -8.26 17.07 -14.74
CA ALA A 37 -7.80 18.09 -15.69
C ALA A 37 -6.27 18.16 -15.76
N ASP A 38 -5.59 18.01 -14.62
CA ASP A 38 -4.13 17.92 -14.57
C ASP A 38 -3.62 16.62 -15.22
N ALA A 39 -4.26 15.49 -14.92
CA ALA A 39 -3.96 14.21 -15.56
C ALA A 39 -4.15 14.27 -17.08
N ARG A 40 -5.21 14.94 -17.55
CA ARG A 40 -5.47 15.16 -18.97
C ARG A 40 -4.39 16.01 -19.63
N ALA A 41 -3.91 17.05 -18.94
CA ALA A 41 -2.86 17.92 -19.45
C ALA A 41 -1.52 17.19 -19.66
N VAL A 42 -1.25 16.09 -18.94
CA VAL A 42 -0.01 15.32 -19.10
C VAL A 42 -0.10 14.18 -20.13
N VAL A 43 -1.29 13.85 -20.64
CA VAL A 43 -1.48 12.77 -21.63
C VAL A 43 -0.56 12.91 -22.86
N PRO A 44 -0.40 14.09 -23.49
CA PRO A 44 0.50 14.23 -24.63
C PRO A 44 1.96 13.90 -24.29
N TYR A 45 2.42 14.30 -23.10
CA TYR A 45 3.76 13.97 -22.60
C TYR A 45 3.92 12.46 -22.40
N LEU A 46 2.96 11.80 -21.74
CA LEU A 46 3.01 10.36 -21.49
C LEU A 46 2.94 9.54 -22.79
N SER A 47 2.10 9.96 -23.75
CA SER A 47 2.02 9.35 -25.07
C SER A 47 3.34 9.48 -25.82
N ARG A 48 3.99 10.66 -25.78
CA ARG A 48 5.32 10.86 -26.38
C ARG A 48 6.38 10.01 -25.70
N LEU A 49 6.35 9.90 -24.37
CA LEU A 49 7.29 9.06 -23.62
C LEU A 49 7.22 7.58 -24.04
N GLY A 50 6.05 7.11 -24.47
CA GLY A 50 5.81 5.74 -24.94
C GLY A 50 4.91 4.92 -24.03
N ILE A 51 4.18 5.57 -23.11
CA ILE A 51 3.21 4.91 -22.23
C ILE A 51 2.01 4.44 -23.04
N SER A 52 1.56 3.21 -22.80
CA SER A 52 0.35 2.66 -23.42
C SER A 52 -0.90 2.85 -22.57
N HIS A 53 -0.76 2.78 -21.25
CA HIS A 53 -1.88 2.83 -20.32
C HIS A 53 -1.55 3.74 -19.14
N VAL A 54 -2.46 4.64 -18.80
CA VAL A 54 -2.39 5.34 -17.52
C VAL A 54 -2.98 4.44 -16.44
N TYR A 55 -2.27 4.30 -15.32
CA TYR A 55 -2.74 3.58 -14.15
C TYR A 55 -3.20 4.61 -13.11
N LEU A 56 -4.52 4.82 -13.01
CA LEU A 56 -5.09 5.82 -12.11
C LEU A 56 -5.28 5.24 -10.70
N SER A 57 -4.99 6.04 -9.67
CA SER A 57 -5.46 5.79 -8.30
C SER A 57 -6.98 5.74 -8.22
N PRO A 58 -7.58 5.31 -7.08
CA PRO A 58 -9.03 5.20 -6.97
C PRO A 58 -9.74 6.52 -7.33
N ILE A 59 -10.81 6.41 -8.13
CA ILE A 59 -11.55 7.57 -8.66
C ILE A 59 -12.92 7.78 -8.03
N VAL A 60 -13.38 6.82 -7.20
CA VAL A 60 -14.67 6.91 -6.54
C VAL A 60 -14.64 7.95 -5.43
N SER A 61 -15.81 8.50 -5.12
CA SER A 61 -15.97 9.48 -4.06
C SER A 61 -15.37 8.98 -2.76
N ALA A 62 -14.46 9.76 -2.19
CA ALA A 62 -13.73 9.48 -0.96
C ALA A 62 -14.02 10.56 0.09
N ARG A 63 -13.47 10.43 1.30
CA ARG A 63 -13.58 11.47 2.32
C ARG A 63 -13.07 12.82 1.78
N PRO A 64 -13.72 13.94 2.12
CA PRO A 64 -13.27 15.26 1.69
C PRO A 64 -11.81 15.52 2.09
N GLY A 65 -11.03 16.08 1.16
CA GLY A 65 -9.60 16.33 1.35
C GLY A 65 -8.73 15.07 1.32
N SER A 66 -9.26 13.91 0.92
CA SER A 66 -8.46 12.70 0.76
C SER A 66 -7.36 12.92 -0.28
N VAL A 67 -6.12 12.60 0.10
CA VAL A 67 -4.94 12.69 -0.78
C VAL A 67 -4.68 11.42 -1.57
N HIS A 68 -5.55 10.40 -1.43
CA HIS A 68 -5.32 9.06 -1.98
C HIS A 68 -6.56 8.29 -2.42
N CYS A 69 -7.76 8.71 -2.02
CA CYS A 69 -9.06 8.13 -2.38
C CYS A 69 -9.34 6.66 -1.98
N TYR A 70 -8.42 5.96 -1.29
CA TYR A 70 -8.70 4.63 -0.70
C TYR A 70 -9.77 4.62 0.40
N ASP A 71 -10.09 5.76 0.99
CA ASP A 71 -11.12 5.95 2.01
C ASP A 71 -12.48 6.31 1.38
N GLY A 72 -12.94 5.43 0.49
CA GLY A 72 -14.18 5.59 -0.29
C GLY A 72 -15.44 5.75 0.58
N ILE A 73 -16.34 6.65 0.17
CA ILE A 73 -17.63 6.90 0.82
C ILE A 73 -18.82 6.57 -0.08
N ASP A 74 -18.66 6.65 -1.40
CA ASP A 74 -19.67 6.22 -2.36
C ASP A 74 -19.01 5.59 -3.60
N PRO A 75 -19.04 4.25 -3.73
CA PRO A 75 -18.44 3.55 -4.87
C PRO A 75 -19.25 3.73 -6.17
N GLY A 76 -20.46 4.32 -6.10
CA GLY A 76 -21.31 4.57 -7.26
C GLY A 76 -21.13 5.94 -7.92
N ARG A 77 -20.24 6.80 -7.42
CA ARG A 77 -20.06 8.19 -7.87
C ARG A 77 -18.59 8.53 -8.05
N ILE A 78 -18.22 9.14 -9.18
CA ILE A 78 -16.87 9.64 -9.41
C ILE A 78 -16.59 10.82 -8.47
N ASN A 79 -15.40 10.88 -7.89
CA ASN A 79 -15.05 11.86 -6.87
C ASN A 79 -15.15 13.29 -7.42
N PRO A 80 -16.02 14.15 -6.85
CA PRO A 80 -16.16 15.53 -7.30
C PRO A 80 -14.89 16.37 -7.07
N GLU A 81 -14.07 16.07 -6.06
CA GLU A 81 -12.79 16.78 -5.82
C GLU A 81 -11.75 16.49 -6.92
N LEU A 82 -11.94 15.42 -7.70
CA LEU A 82 -11.11 15.12 -8.87
C LEU A 82 -11.62 15.79 -10.16
N GLY A 83 -12.75 16.49 -10.11
CA GLY A 83 -13.43 17.10 -11.27
C GLY A 83 -14.71 16.38 -11.70
N GLY A 84 -15.09 15.28 -11.03
CA GLY A 84 -16.32 14.54 -11.29
C GLY A 84 -16.36 13.82 -12.64
N GLU A 85 -17.55 13.35 -13.01
CA GLU A 85 -17.79 12.53 -14.20
C GLU A 85 -17.40 13.24 -15.51
N TYR A 86 -17.66 14.55 -15.60
CA TYR A 86 -17.39 15.33 -16.81
C TYR A 86 -15.90 15.43 -17.12
N GLU A 87 -15.06 15.82 -16.16
CA GLU A 87 -13.61 15.89 -16.39
C GLU A 87 -12.99 14.50 -16.58
N PHE A 88 -13.54 13.46 -15.92
CA PHE A 88 -13.11 12.09 -16.18
C PHE A 88 -13.37 11.67 -17.64
N GLN A 89 -14.54 12.00 -18.20
CA GLN A 89 -14.84 11.74 -19.60
C GLN A 89 -13.86 12.46 -20.54
N LEU A 90 -13.55 13.73 -20.27
CA LEU A 90 -12.55 14.47 -21.06
C LEU A 90 -11.14 13.86 -20.99
N LEU A 91 -10.76 13.30 -19.83
CA LEU A 91 -9.51 12.56 -19.69
C LEU A 91 -9.53 11.28 -20.57
N VAL A 92 -10.61 10.52 -20.54
CA VAL A 92 -10.78 9.31 -21.37
C VAL A 92 -10.71 9.65 -22.86
N GLU A 93 -11.38 10.72 -23.30
CA GLU A 93 -11.32 11.21 -24.67
C GLU A 93 -9.88 11.55 -25.09
N ALA A 94 -9.15 12.31 -24.26
CA ALA A 94 -7.75 12.65 -24.53
C ALA A 94 -6.85 11.40 -24.61
N LEU A 95 -7.07 10.41 -23.75
CA LEU A 95 -6.31 9.15 -23.80
C LEU A 95 -6.57 8.41 -25.11
N HIS A 96 -7.82 8.30 -25.55
CA HIS A 96 -8.19 7.65 -26.80
C HIS A 96 -7.63 8.40 -28.02
N ASP A 97 -7.67 9.74 -28.04
CA ASP A 97 -7.06 10.57 -29.08
C ASP A 97 -5.55 10.30 -29.22
N HIS A 98 -4.89 9.99 -28.10
CA HIS A 98 -3.48 9.62 -28.03
C HIS A 98 -3.20 8.12 -28.16
N ARG A 99 -4.22 7.31 -28.49
CA ARG A 99 -4.12 5.83 -28.62
C ARG A 99 -3.62 5.15 -27.34
N MET A 100 -4.02 5.68 -26.18
CA MET A 100 -3.71 5.16 -24.86
C MET A 100 -4.97 4.58 -24.21
N GLY A 101 -4.78 3.64 -23.28
CA GLY A 101 -5.83 3.10 -22.43
C GLY A 101 -5.68 3.49 -20.96
N THR A 102 -6.55 2.94 -20.11
CA THR A 102 -6.55 3.16 -18.66
C THR A 102 -6.69 1.86 -17.90
N ILE A 103 -5.88 1.71 -16.85
CA ILE A 103 -6.07 0.75 -15.77
C ILE A 103 -6.56 1.53 -14.56
N LEU A 104 -7.64 1.07 -13.94
CA LEU A 104 -8.23 1.73 -12.78
C LEU A 104 -8.00 0.92 -11.49
N ASP A 105 -7.49 1.60 -10.47
CA ASP A 105 -7.42 1.08 -9.11
C ASP A 105 -8.81 1.04 -8.45
N ILE A 106 -9.18 -0.11 -7.89
CA ILE A 106 -10.48 -0.32 -7.24
C ILE A 106 -10.32 -0.88 -5.83
N VAL A 107 -11.21 -0.47 -4.92
CA VAL A 107 -11.12 -0.76 -3.48
C VAL A 107 -12.35 -1.56 -3.03
N PRO A 108 -12.37 -2.89 -3.23
CA PRO A 108 -13.55 -3.72 -2.92
C PRO A 108 -13.66 -4.10 -1.43
N ASN A 109 -12.54 -4.09 -0.70
CA ASN A 109 -12.47 -4.68 0.63
C ASN A 109 -13.19 -3.86 1.71
N HIS A 110 -13.22 -2.53 1.57
CA HIS A 110 -13.61 -1.63 2.65
C HIS A 110 -14.15 -0.29 2.15
N LEU A 111 -14.89 0.40 3.03
CA LEU A 111 -15.32 1.79 2.88
C LEU A 111 -15.07 2.58 4.17
N ALA A 112 -15.09 3.90 4.08
CA ALA A 112 -14.91 4.78 5.23
C ALA A 112 -16.17 4.88 6.11
N ILE A 113 -15.98 4.83 7.43
CA ILE A 113 -16.97 5.23 8.42
C ILE A 113 -17.01 6.76 8.44
N HIS A 114 -17.92 7.33 7.66
CA HIS A 114 -18.06 8.77 7.49
C HIS A 114 -19.53 9.15 7.29
N ILE A 115 -19.91 10.37 7.68
CA ILE A 115 -21.30 10.83 7.59
C ILE A 115 -21.80 10.97 6.15
N GLN A 116 -20.90 11.23 5.19
CA GLN A 116 -21.22 11.28 3.76
C GLN A 116 -21.26 9.89 3.11
N ASN A 117 -20.81 8.84 3.80
CA ASN A 117 -21.06 7.47 3.34
C ASN A 117 -22.52 7.14 3.61
N GLN A 118 -23.35 7.21 2.57
CA GLN A 118 -24.80 7.03 2.69
C GLN A 118 -25.20 5.66 3.26
N TYR A 119 -24.43 4.61 2.93
CA TYR A 119 -24.68 3.25 3.41
C TYR A 119 -24.37 3.14 4.89
N MET A 120 -23.21 3.65 5.32
CA MET A 120 -22.82 3.63 6.73
C MET A 120 -23.71 4.56 7.57
N ARG A 121 -24.06 5.74 7.05
CA ARG A 121 -24.98 6.66 7.73
C ARG A 121 -26.32 5.99 8.03
N ASP A 122 -26.89 5.26 7.07
CA ASP A 122 -28.13 4.49 7.26
C ASP A 122 -27.97 3.42 8.36
N VAL A 123 -26.85 2.70 8.38
CA VAL A 123 -26.51 1.74 9.46
C VAL A 123 -26.40 2.42 10.81
N LEU A 124 -25.79 3.61 10.92
CA LEU A 124 -25.70 4.34 12.19
C LEU A 124 -27.08 4.85 12.67
N ILE A 125 -28.00 5.15 11.75
CA ILE A 125 -29.35 5.62 12.07
C ILE A 125 -30.29 4.46 12.46
N HIS A 126 -30.18 3.32 11.77
CA HIS A 126 -31.15 2.21 11.87
C HIS A 126 -30.59 0.96 12.56
N GLY A 127 -29.28 0.85 12.76
CA GLY A 127 -28.66 -0.30 13.41
C GLY A 127 -28.86 -1.59 12.60
N PRO A 128 -29.13 -2.73 13.28
CA PRO A 128 -29.40 -4.01 12.63
C PRO A 128 -30.59 -3.99 11.65
N ASP A 129 -31.53 -3.04 11.81
CA ASP A 129 -32.70 -2.89 10.93
C ASP A 129 -32.36 -2.18 9.60
N SER A 130 -31.12 -1.70 9.42
CA SER A 130 -30.70 -1.06 8.17
C SER A 130 -30.71 -2.05 7.02
N ARG A 131 -31.22 -1.62 5.86
CA ARG A 131 -31.11 -2.39 4.61
C ARG A 131 -29.66 -2.61 4.13
N PHE A 132 -28.71 -1.86 4.70
CA PHE A 132 -27.28 -1.96 4.41
C PHE A 132 -26.50 -2.59 5.57
N ALA A 133 -27.16 -3.08 6.64
CA ALA A 133 -26.47 -3.74 7.75
C ALA A 133 -25.61 -4.92 7.25
N ASP A 134 -26.17 -5.76 6.38
CA ASP A 134 -25.49 -6.91 5.78
C ASP A 134 -24.44 -6.56 4.71
N MET A 135 -24.36 -5.29 4.27
CA MET A 135 -23.31 -4.84 3.36
C MET A 135 -21.94 -4.82 4.05
N PHE A 136 -21.94 -4.57 5.36
CA PHE A 136 -20.73 -4.44 6.16
C PHE A 136 -20.52 -5.65 7.05
N ASP A 137 -19.26 -5.90 7.41
CA ASP A 137 -18.88 -7.00 8.28
C ASP A 137 -18.95 -6.54 9.76
N ILE A 138 -20.18 -6.48 10.30
CA ILE A 138 -20.52 -6.01 11.66
C ILE A 138 -21.09 -7.17 12.49
N PHE A 139 -20.57 -7.33 13.71
CA PHE A 139 -20.96 -8.36 14.68
C PHE A 139 -21.83 -7.74 15.78
N PHE A 140 -23.08 -7.45 15.45
CA PHE A 140 -24.01 -6.80 16.39
C PHE A 140 -24.28 -7.62 17.65
N ASP A 141 -24.26 -8.95 17.53
CA ASP A 141 -24.45 -9.91 18.63
C ASP A 141 -23.32 -9.88 19.68
N GLU A 142 -22.14 -9.37 19.32
CA GLU A 142 -21.03 -9.18 20.27
C GLU A 142 -21.26 -8.00 21.23
N HIS A 143 -22.21 -7.13 20.93
CA HIS A 143 -22.58 -6.01 21.79
C HIS A 143 -23.89 -6.31 22.55
N PRO A 144 -23.96 -6.16 23.89
CA PRO A 144 -25.15 -6.52 24.68
C PRO A 144 -26.46 -5.82 24.27
N ARG A 145 -26.35 -4.68 23.59
CA ARG A 145 -27.48 -3.88 23.08
C ARG A 145 -27.56 -3.82 21.55
N GLY A 146 -26.81 -4.66 20.84
CA GLY A 146 -26.82 -4.66 19.36
C GLY A 146 -26.28 -3.39 18.72
N LYS A 147 -25.26 -2.76 19.30
CA LYS A 147 -24.68 -1.49 18.80
C LYS A 147 -23.36 -1.71 18.07
N ILE A 148 -23.01 -0.83 17.14
CA ILE A 148 -21.66 -0.74 16.59
C ILE A 148 -20.74 0.09 17.51
N VAL A 149 -19.57 -0.43 17.83
CA VAL A 149 -18.60 0.25 18.73
C VAL A 149 -17.66 1.13 17.90
N LEU A 150 -17.67 2.45 18.10
CA LEU A 150 -16.92 3.43 17.31
C LEU A 150 -15.80 4.09 18.14
N PRO A 151 -14.55 3.59 18.07
CA PRO A 151 -13.41 4.10 18.83
C PRO A 151 -12.79 5.37 18.19
N PHE A 152 -13.52 6.49 18.24
CA PHE A 152 -13.14 7.77 17.62
C PHE A 152 -12.73 8.85 18.62
N LEU A 153 -13.16 8.75 19.88
CA LEU A 153 -12.94 9.80 20.86
C LEU A 153 -11.48 9.82 21.31
N GLY A 154 -10.91 11.01 21.53
CA GLY A 154 -9.57 11.23 22.09
C GLY A 154 -9.47 10.99 23.60
N GLN A 155 -10.61 10.82 24.27
CA GLN A 155 -10.74 10.52 25.70
C GLN A 155 -12.06 9.77 25.99
N PRO A 156 -12.28 9.23 27.20
CA PRO A 156 -13.53 8.56 27.54
C PRO A 156 -14.76 9.43 27.29
N LEU A 157 -15.87 8.82 26.84
CA LEU A 157 -17.10 9.53 26.46
C LEU A 157 -17.57 10.52 27.54
N VAL A 158 -17.59 10.11 28.81
CA VAL A 158 -18.02 10.96 29.92
C VAL A 158 -17.17 12.23 30.06
N ASP A 159 -15.87 12.14 29.79
CA ASP A 159 -14.95 13.27 29.88
C ASP A 159 -15.06 14.17 28.64
N ALA A 160 -15.12 13.59 27.42
CA ALA A 160 -15.38 14.35 26.18
C ALA A 160 -16.68 15.16 26.27
N ILE A 161 -17.69 14.59 26.94
CA ILE A 161 -18.94 15.28 27.24
C ILE A 161 -18.72 16.43 28.22
N ARG A 162 -18.07 16.16 29.37
CA ARG A 162 -17.82 17.13 30.43
C ARG A 162 -17.06 18.34 29.89
N ASP A 163 -16.08 18.09 29.04
CA ASP A 163 -15.18 19.09 28.46
C ASP A 163 -15.78 19.80 27.23
N ARG A 164 -17.03 19.48 26.88
CA ARG A 164 -17.79 20.08 25.77
C ARG A 164 -17.18 19.81 24.38
N GLU A 165 -16.40 18.75 24.24
CA GLU A 165 -15.88 18.32 22.93
C GLU A 165 -16.97 17.70 22.05
N ILE A 166 -18.04 17.17 22.66
CA ILE A 166 -19.23 16.67 21.95
C ILE A 166 -20.37 17.70 22.02
N THR A 167 -20.81 18.15 20.84
CA THR A 167 -21.98 19.02 20.66
C THR A 167 -23.09 18.31 19.87
N LEU A 168 -24.31 18.85 19.94
CA LEU A 168 -25.46 18.41 19.15
C LEU A 168 -25.83 19.53 18.18
N GLU A 169 -25.89 19.23 16.90
CA GLU A 169 -26.23 20.20 15.85
C GLU A 169 -27.29 19.62 14.91
N PHE A 170 -28.09 20.50 14.29
CA PHE A 170 -28.96 20.14 13.17
C PHE A 170 -28.34 20.66 11.88
N LYS A 171 -28.01 19.76 10.95
CA LYS A 171 -27.39 20.11 9.66
C LYS A 171 -28.45 20.15 8.55
N THR A 172 -28.37 21.18 7.72
CA THR A 172 -29.24 21.43 6.55
C THR A 172 -28.46 21.69 5.27
N GLN A 173 -27.14 21.82 5.36
CA GLN A 173 -26.21 22.10 4.26
C GLN A 173 -25.12 21.00 4.25
N ASP A 174 -24.45 20.82 3.11
CA ASP A 174 -23.33 19.88 2.91
C ASP A 174 -23.70 18.38 2.97
N GLU A 175 -24.69 17.95 2.17
CA GLU A 175 -25.09 16.55 1.90
C GLU A 175 -25.59 15.73 3.12
N VAL A 176 -25.63 16.31 4.33
CA VAL A 176 -26.15 15.66 5.54
C VAL A 176 -27.30 16.48 6.12
N ARG A 177 -28.51 15.91 6.07
CA ARG A 177 -29.71 16.49 6.67
C ARG A 177 -30.08 15.72 7.93
N GLY A 178 -30.24 16.43 9.06
CA GLY A 178 -30.66 15.82 10.33
C GLY A 178 -29.86 16.25 11.55
N PHE A 179 -30.21 15.69 12.71
CA PHE A 179 -29.46 15.91 13.95
C PHE A 179 -28.22 15.01 14.02
N CYS A 180 -27.10 15.56 14.49
CA CYS A 180 -25.85 14.81 14.66
C CYS A 180 -25.10 15.17 15.94
N PHE A 181 -24.41 14.18 16.52
CA PHE A 181 -23.32 14.45 17.43
C PHE A 181 -22.10 14.93 16.63
N CYS A 182 -21.56 16.08 17.02
CA CYS A 182 -20.33 16.64 16.45
C CYS A 182 -19.19 16.46 17.45
N TYR A 183 -18.08 15.90 16.98
CA TYR A 183 -16.83 15.77 17.75
C TYR A 183 -15.69 16.24 16.84
N TYR A 184 -15.21 17.47 17.04
CA TYR A 184 -14.28 18.16 16.14
C TYR A 184 -14.76 18.13 14.67
N GLU A 185 -14.08 17.42 13.78
CA GLU A 185 -14.45 17.20 12.37
C GLU A 185 -15.43 16.03 12.20
N HIS A 186 -15.52 15.11 13.15
CA HIS A 186 -16.38 13.94 13.05
C HIS A 186 -17.84 14.29 13.30
N ARG A 187 -18.73 13.65 12.53
CA ARG A 187 -20.19 13.81 12.62
C ARG A 187 -20.80 12.42 12.69
N PHE A 188 -21.69 12.21 13.67
CA PHE A 188 -22.41 10.95 13.86
C PHE A 188 -23.92 11.22 13.84
N PRO A 189 -24.70 10.58 12.96
CA PRO A 189 -26.12 10.86 12.82
C PRO A 189 -26.89 10.32 14.02
N LEU A 190 -27.97 10.98 14.44
CA LEU A 190 -28.82 10.40 15.48
C LEU A 190 -29.70 9.26 14.96
N SER A 191 -29.93 8.27 15.82
CA SER A 191 -30.88 7.19 15.60
C SER A 191 -32.30 7.70 15.41
N VAL A 192 -33.15 6.88 14.79
CA VAL A 192 -34.59 7.16 14.61
C VAL A 192 -35.24 7.60 15.93
N VAL A 193 -35.04 6.83 17.00
CA VAL A 193 -35.63 7.08 18.32
C VAL A 193 -35.18 8.45 18.86
N SER A 194 -33.89 8.77 18.73
CA SER A 194 -33.34 10.02 19.25
C SER A 194 -33.76 11.24 18.43
N THR A 195 -33.81 11.12 17.11
CA THR A 195 -34.32 12.16 16.21
C THR A 195 -35.79 12.48 16.54
N LEU A 196 -36.63 11.46 16.69
CA LEU A 196 -38.04 11.64 17.02
C LEU A 196 -38.24 12.26 18.40
N ALA A 197 -37.48 11.82 19.40
CA ALA A 197 -37.57 12.36 20.74
C ALA A 197 -37.16 13.84 20.83
N LEU A 198 -36.15 14.24 20.06
CA LEU A 198 -35.79 15.65 19.93
C LEU A 198 -36.88 16.45 19.22
N LEU A 199 -37.50 15.91 18.16
CA LEU A 199 -38.60 16.58 17.46
C LEU A 199 -39.87 16.73 18.31
N GLY A 200 -40.17 15.73 19.15
CA GLY A 200 -41.28 15.77 20.11
C GLY A 200 -41.17 16.89 21.14
N CYS A 201 -40.00 17.53 21.27
CA CYS A 201 -39.81 18.72 22.10
C CYS A 201 -40.28 20.01 21.41
N PHE A 202 -40.46 19.99 20.08
CA PHE A 202 -40.80 21.17 19.28
C PHE A 202 -42.16 21.08 18.59
N VAL A 203 -42.64 19.86 18.30
CA VAL A 203 -43.88 19.60 17.57
C VAL A 203 -44.60 18.42 18.22
N SER A 204 -45.91 18.54 18.45
CA SER A 204 -46.73 17.40 18.92
C SER A 204 -46.71 16.27 17.90
N THR A 205 -46.79 15.01 18.33
CA THR A 205 -46.78 13.87 17.40
C THR A 205 -47.99 13.88 16.47
N ASP A 206 -49.14 14.41 16.92
CA ASP A 206 -50.33 14.63 16.10
C ASP A 206 -50.08 15.60 14.93
N GLU A 207 -49.29 16.65 15.17
CA GLU A 207 -48.92 17.62 14.15
C GLU A 207 -47.88 17.07 13.17
N LEU A 208 -46.98 16.19 13.63
CA LEU A 208 -46.06 15.44 12.75
C LEU A 208 -46.84 14.47 11.84
N LEU A 209 -47.68 13.60 12.42
CA LEU A 209 -48.43 12.58 11.66
C LEU A 209 -49.40 13.18 10.63
N ARG A 210 -50.09 14.28 10.99
CA ARG A 210 -50.95 15.02 10.05
C ARG A 210 -50.17 15.66 8.90
N LYS A 211 -48.98 16.21 9.16
CA LYS A 211 -48.18 16.91 8.14
C LYS A 211 -47.53 15.96 7.13
N PHE A 212 -47.18 14.75 7.56
CA PHE A 212 -46.61 13.71 6.69
C PHE A 212 -47.66 12.84 6.00
N SER A 213 -48.95 13.16 6.13
CA SER A 213 -50.08 12.42 5.50
C SER A 213 -50.09 10.93 5.82
N VAL A 214 -49.68 10.55 7.03
CA VAL A 214 -49.67 9.16 7.51
C VAL A 214 -51.06 8.83 8.10
N PRO A 215 -51.78 7.81 7.62
CA PRO A 215 -53.07 7.41 8.19
C PRO A 215 -52.95 6.97 9.65
N LEU A 216 -53.80 7.50 10.51
CA LEU A 216 -53.80 7.22 11.95
C LEU A 216 -54.68 5.99 12.28
N GLU A 217 -54.08 4.94 12.83
CA GLU A 217 -54.78 3.79 13.44
C GLU A 217 -55.41 4.19 14.80
N PRO A 218 -56.58 3.64 15.18
CA PRO A 218 -57.30 4.01 16.42
C PRO A 218 -56.51 3.86 17.73
N ASP A 219 -55.58 2.90 17.78
CA ASP A 219 -54.81 2.55 18.98
C ASP A 219 -53.74 3.62 19.36
N THR A 220 -53.49 4.61 18.49
CA THR A 220 -52.59 5.75 18.77
C THR A 220 -53.16 6.76 19.79
N GLN A 221 -54.42 6.65 20.23
CA GLN A 221 -55.02 7.63 21.16
C GLN A 221 -54.43 7.62 22.58
N ALA A 222 -53.92 6.50 23.09
CA ALA A 222 -53.27 6.44 24.40
C ALA A 222 -51.91 7.17 24.39
N PHE A 223 -51.15 7.00 23.30
CA PHE A 223 -49.90 7.70 23.02
C PHE A 223 -50.09 9.24 23.00
N ARG A 224 -51.21 9.73 22.45
CA ARG A 224 -51.58 11.17 22.42
C ARG A 224 -51.58 11.82 23.80
N GLN A 225 -52.11 11.15 24.83
CA GLN A 225 -52.28 11.77 26.15
C GLN A 225 -50.98 11.83 26.97
N GLN A 226 -49.99 11.00 26.62
CA GLN A 226 -48.74 10.85 27.36
C GLN A 226 -47.61 11.73 26.78
N SER A 227 -47.57 11.89 25.45
CA SER A 227 -46.62 12.79 24.77
C SER A 227 -46.88 14.27 25.11
N ASP A 228 -48.15 14.71 25.18
CA ASP A 228 -48.54 16.11 25.43
C ASP A 228 -48.27 16.61 26.86
N ARG A 229 -48.00 15.70 27.82
CA ARG A 229 -47.73 16.04 29.23
C ARG A 229 -46.24 16.20 29.55
N THR A 230 -45.36 15.90 28.61
CA THR A 230 -43.95 15.62 28.89
C THR A 230 -43.04 16.67 28.26
N ARG A 231 -42.58 17.65 29.07
CA ARG A 231 -41.69 18.76 28.66
C ARG A 231 -40.19 18.41 28.64
N ASN A 232 -39.81 17.20 29.04
CA ASN A 232 -38.42 16.76 29.15
C ASN A 232 -38.09 15.73 28.06
N VAL A 233 -37.08 16.03 27.23
CA VAL A 233 -36.57 15.14 26.17
C VAL A 233 -36.30 13.73 26.70
N TYR A 234 -35.77 13.60 27.93
CA TYR A 234 -35.46 12.33 28.59
C TYR A 234 -36.67 11.39 28.70
N GLU A 235 -37.80 11.91 29.17
CA GLU A 235 -39.04 11.15 29.34
C GLU A 235 -39.70 10.85 27.99
N HIS A 236 -39.51 11.72 26.98
CA HIS A 236 -39.98 11.47 25.62
C HIS A 236 -39.22 10.32 24.96
N VAL A 237 -37.88 10.30 25.05
CA VAL A 237 -37.05 9.18 24.58
C VAL A 237 -37.48 7.86 25.23
N LEU A 238 -37.69 7.84 26.55
CA LEU A 238 -38.11 6.65 27.29
C LEU A 238 -39.53 6.19 26.94
N THR A 239 -40.44 7.11 26.62
CA THR A 239 -41.81 6.78 26.16
C THR A 239 -41.76 6.20 24.75
N MET A 240 -41.01 6.82 23.84
CA MET A 240 -40.85 6.32 22.47
C MET A 240 -40.12 4.97 22.38
N ALA A 241 -39.25 4.63 23.33
CA ALA A 241 -38.57 3.34 23.36
C ALA A 241 -39.43 2.17 23.87
N ARG A 242 -40.64 2.43 24.38
CA ARG A 242 -41.49 1.44 25.09
C ARG A 242 -42.77 1.01 24.36
N ASP A 243 -43.06 1.57 23.18
CA ASP A 243 -44.39 1.46 22.55
C ASP A 243 -44.45 0.68 21.21
N ASP A 244 -45.70 0.29 20.88
CA ASP A 244 -46.25 -0.55 19.79
C ASP A 244 -45.49 -0.56 18.45
N GLU A 245 -45.23 -1.77 17.91
CA GLU A 245 -44.50 -2.02 16.66
C GLU A 245 -45.06 -1.24 15.45
N ASN A 246 -46.37 -1.03 15.39
CA ASN A 246 -47.02 -0.32 14.29
C ASN A 246 -46.70 1.19 14.29
N VAL A 247 -46.59 1.80 15.47
CA VAL A 247 -46.25 3.23 15.61
C VAL A 247 -44.77 3.44 15.28
N GLN A 248 -43.89 2.52 15.68
CA GLN A 248 -42.48 2.53 15.30
C GLN A 248 -42.30 2.46 13.77
N ALA A 249 -43.06 1.61 13.08
CA ALA A 249 -42.99 1.46 11.63
C ALA A 249 -43.33 2.76 10.89
N GLN A 250 -44.40 3.46 11.31
CA GLN A 250 -44.82 4.73 10.73
C GLN A 250 -43.85 5.88 11.02
N LEU A 251 -43.28 5.91 12.22
CA LEU A 251 -42.31 6.93 12.62
C LEU A 251 -40.92 6.71 12.00
N LYS A 252 -40.57 5.47 11.63
CA LYS A 252 -39.38 5.14 10.84
C LYS A 252 -39.38 5.85 9.49
N GLU A 253 -40.53 5.97 8.81
CA GLU A 253 -40.62 6.72 7.54
C GLU A 253 -40.35 8.22 7.73
N ILE A 254 -40.89 8.82 8.80
CA ILE A 254 -40.66 10.23 9.14
C ILE A 254 -39.17 10.47 9.44
N ALA A 255 -38.56 9.61 10.25
CA ALA A 255 -37.13 9.71 10.56
C ALA A 255 -36.24 9.46 9.32
N HIS A 256 -36.59 8.51 8.45
CA HIS A 256 -35.91 8.29 7.18
C HIS A 256 -35.98 9.54 6.29
N TRP A 257 -37.12 10.23 6.28
CA TRP A 257 -37.31 11.45 5.53
C TRP A 257 -36.53 12.66 6.12
N ILE A 258 -36.40 12.73 7.44
CA ILE A 258 -35.61 13.77 8.13
C ILE A 258 -34.11 13.54 7.94
N ASN A 259 -33.66 12.30 8.09
CA ASN A 259 -32.25 11.90 8.04
C ASN A 259 -31.79 11.51 6.61
N GLY A 260 -32.65 11.67 5.60
CA GLY A 260 -32.43 11.23 4.21
C GLY A 260 -31.51 12.13 3.38
N HIS A 261 -31.11 11.62 2.20
CA HIS A 261 -30.20 12.30 1.25
C HIS A 261 -30.97 13.11 0.18
N GLU A 262 -30.28 14.03 -0.51
CA GLU A 262 -30.86 14.91 -1.54
C GLU A 262 -31.63 14.19 -2.67
N SER A 263 -31.40 12.91 -2.94
CA SER A 263 -32.10 12.20 -4.03
C SER A 263 -33.58 11.90 -3.72
N THR A 264 -34.04 12.08 -2.47
CA THR A 264 -35.46 11.99 -2.09
C THR A 264 -36.13 13.36 -1.95
N ALA A 265 -35.63 14.39 -2.67
CA ALA A 265 -35.98 15.82 -2.58
C ALA A 265 -37.49 16.18 -2.65
N ALA A 266 -38.21 15.90 -1.58
CA ALA A 266 -39.25 16.81 -1.12
C ALA A 266 -38.59 17.83 -0.16
N PRO A 267 -38.74 19.14 -0.39
CA PRO A 267 -38.28 20.14 0.57
C PRO A 267 -38.92 19.89 1.95
N LEU A 268 -38.18 20.16 3.04
CA LEU A 268 -38.76 20.34 4.40
C LEU A 268 -40.06 21.14 4.27
N PRO A 269 -41.23 20.70 4.79
CA PRO A 269 -42.40 21.57 4.90
C PRO A 269 -41.98 22.95 5.40
N GLU A 270 -42.45 24.02 4.76
CA GLU A 270 -41.98 25.40 5.01
C GLU A 270 -42.09 25.80 6.49
N ASN A 271 -43.03 25.20 7.21
CA ASN A 271 -43.20 25.32 8.65
C ASN A 271 -42.16 24.55 9.49
N LEU A 272 -41.71 23.36 9.07
CA LEU A 272 -40.59 22.66 9.69
C LEU A 272 -39.27 23.39 9.40
N GLN A 273 -39.11 23.94 8.17
CA GLN A 273 -38.02 24.87 7.86
C GLN A 273 -38.06 26.09 8.77
N ARG A 274 -39.21 26.73 8.94
CA ARG A 274 -39.37 27.86 9.88
C ARG A 274 -39.12 27.46 11.33
N LEU A 275 -39.50 26.25 11.76
CA LEU A 275 -39.26 25.77 13.12
C LEU A 275 -37.75 25.56 13.36
N ILE A 276 -37.07 24.95 12.39
CA ILE A 276 -35.61 24.74 12.38
C ILE A 276 -34.86 26.07 12.24
N ALA A 277 -35.33 26.99 11.39
CA ALA A 277 -34.75 28.31 11.15
C ALA A 277 -35.07 29.33 12.27
N GLN A 278 -36.20 29.22 12.95
CA GLN A 278 -36.46 29.95 14.20
C GLN A 278 -35.59 29.38 15.34
N GLY A 279 -35.13 28.13 15.21
CA GLY A 279 -34.12 27.50 16.06
C GLY A 279 -32.68 27.63 15.55
N SER A 280 -32.38 28.42 14.51
CA SER A 280 -31.04 28.49 13.92
C SER A 280 -30.11 29.55 14.53
N GLN A 281 -30.43 30.04 15.74
CA GLN A 281 -29.47 30.75 16.61
C GLN A 281 -29.25 30.01 17.94
N GLU A 282 -29.10 28.68 17.89
CA GLU A 282 -29.29 27.72 18.99
C GLU A 282 -30.77 27.42 19.24
N SER A 283 -31.26 26.27 18.76
CA SER A 283 -32.60 25.81 19.09
C SER A 283 -32.69 25.63 20.61
N ALA A 284 -33.85 25.82 21.24
CA ALA A 284 -33.97 25.65 22.69
C ALA A 284 -33.45 24.27 23.17
N ALA A 285 -33.58 23.21 22.37
CA ALA A 285 -33.00 21.89 22.69
C ALA A 285 -31.49 21.82 22.45
N THR A 286 -30.95 22.48 21.41
CA THR A 286 -29.50 22.63 21.21
C THR A 286 -28.88 23.47 22.32
N ALA A 287 -29.51 24.58 22.74
CA ALA A 287 -29.12 25.41 23.86
C ALA A 287 -29.24 24.65 25.19
N GLN A 288 -30.29 23.86 25.41
CA GLN A 288 -30.43 22.98 26.57
C GLN A 288 -29.37 21.87 26.57
N PHE A 289 -29.04 21.33 25.39
CA PHE A 289 -27.97 20.35 25.22
C PHE A 289 -26.59 20.96 25.42
N GLN A 290 -26.34 22.19 24.99
CA GLN A 290 -25.02 22.82 25.08
C GLN A 290 -24.79 23.50 26.45
N ASN A 291 -25.83 24.11 27.00
CA ASN A 291 -25.75 25.03 28.14
C ASN A 291 -26.79 24.76 29.25
N GLY A 292 -27.67 23.75 29.13
CA GLY A 292 -28.71 23.45 30.10
C GLY A 292 -28.24 22.66 31.34
N PRO A 293 -28.90 22.82 32.50
CA PRO A 293 -28.50 22.17 33.76
C PRO A 293 -28.61 20.64 33.74
N ASP A 294 -29.46 20.07 32.87
CA ASP A 294 -29.65 18.62 32.70
C ASP A 294 -28.87 18.03 31.49
N ARG A 295 -27.90 18.77 30.91
CA ARG A 295 -27.10 18.36 29.74
C ARG A 295 -26.56 16.93 29.84
N LEU A 296 -25.98 16.58 30.99
CA LEU A 296 -25.41 15.24 31.21
C LEU A 296 -26.48 14.14 31.17
N ARG A 297 -27.70 14.42 31.66
CA ARG A 297 -28.81 13.46 31.64
C ARG A 297 -29.42 13.33 30.24
N LEU A 298 -29.60 14.46 29.55
CA LEU A 298 -30.06 14.49 28.16
C LEU A 298 -29.10 13.71 27.26
N LEU A 299 -27.80 13.92 27.41
CA LEU A 299 -26.81 13.24 26.60
C LEU A 299 -26.65 11.76 26.98
N ALA A 300 -26.72 11.42 28.27
CA ALA A 300 -26.75 10.02 28.70
C ALA A 300 -27.94 9.27 28.09
N ALA A 301 -29.12 9.89 28.02
CA ALA A 301 -30.25 9.30 27.32
C ALA A 301 -30.02 9.23 25.80
N LEU A 302 -29.61 10.32 25.15
CA LEU A 302 -29.40 10.27 23.70
C LEU A 302 -28.32 9.25 23.30
N THR A 303 -27.19 9.15 24.01
CA THR A 303 -26.15 8.13 23.71
C THR A 303 -26.63 6.70 23.99
N GLU A 304 -27.50 6.51 24.99
CA GLU A 304 -28.10 5.22 25.30
C GLU A 304 -28.96 4.68 24.13
N PHE A 305 -29.68 5.54 23.41
CA PHE A 305 -30.57 5.13 22.31
C PHE A 305 -29.96 5.26 20.92
N GLN A 306 -28.64 5.47 20.80
CA GLN A 306 -27.95 5.32 19.53
C GLN A 306 -27.75 3.85 19.17
N ASN A 307 -27.70 3.57 17.86
CA ASN A 307 -27.29 2.26 17.33
C ASN A 307 -25.76 2.08 17.30
N TYR A 308 -25.03 3.08 17.79
CA TYR A 308 -23.59 3.06 17.95
C TYR A 308 -23.18 3.50 19.35
N GLU A 309 -21.96 3.13 19.75
CA GLU A 309 -21.34 3.52 21.02
C GLU A 309 -20.00 4.20 20.74
N LEU A 310 -19.88 5.50 21.06
CA LEU A 310 -18.64 6.25 20.87
C LEU A 310 -17.67 5.96 22.01
N GLU A 311 -16.47 5.54 21.68
CA GLU A 311 -15.49 5.02 22.64
C GLU A 311 -14.11 5.67 22.51
N TYR A 312 -13.33 5.59 23.59
CA TYR A 312 -11.94 6.07 23.58
C TYR A 312 -11.05 5.16 22.73
N TRP A 313 -10.40 5.75 21.71
CA TRP A 313 -9.67 4.98 20.71
C TRP A 313 -8.50 4.15 21.25
N LYS A 314 -7.89 4.54 22.38
CA LYS A 314 -6.75 3.80 22.95
C LYS A 314 -7.12 2.59 23.79
N THR A 315 -8.23 2.64 24.54
CA THR A 315 -8.56 1.61 25.54
C THR A 315 -9.62 0.62 25.07
N HIS A 316 -10.40 0.96 24.04
CA HIS A 316 -11.58 0.15 23.64
C HIS A 316 -11.41 -0.61 22.32
N VAL A 317 -10.19 -0.72 21.78
CA VAL A 317 -9.92 -1.55 20.58
C VAL A 317 -10.30 -3.03 20.79
N ARG A 318 -10.33 -3.49 22.04
CA ARG A 318 -10.74 -4.86 22.38
C ARG A 318 -12.26 -5.09 22.29
N ASN A 319 -13.06 -4.03 22.32
CA ASN A 319 -14.52 -4.10 22.23
C ASN A 319 -15.03 -3.94 20.80
N LEU A 320 -14.12 -3.81 19.83
CA LEU A 320 -14.46 -3.55 18.44
C LEU A 320 -15.22 -4.73 17.81
N ASN A 321 -16.36 -4.45 17.22
CA ASN A 321 -17.29 -5.47 16.70
C ASN A 321 -17.58 -5.33 15.21
N TYR A 322 -16.58 -4.95 14.41
CA TYR A 322 -16.62 -5.01 12.96
C TYR A 322 -15.26 -5.43 12.41
N ARG A 323 -15.18 -5.88 11.15
CA ARG A 323 -13.89 -6.08 10.47
C ARG A 323 -13.36 -4.75 9.95
N ARG A 324 -12.05 -4.52 10.10
CA ARG A 324 -11.36 -3.31 9.64
C ARG A 324 -10.44 -3.62 8.45
N PHE A 325 -10.03 -2.58 7.72
CA PHE A 325 -8.79 -2.64 6.95
C PHE A 325 -7.60 -2.47 7.90
N PHE A 326 -6.82 -3.53 8.09
CA PHE A 326 -5.78 -3.62 9.11
C PHE A 326 -6.27 -3.11 10.48
N ASN A 327 -5.53 -2.19 11.10
CA ASN A 327 -5.87 -1.57 12.38
C ASN A 327 -6.38 -0.12 12.22
N ILE A 328 -6.96 0.22 11.05
CA ILE A 328 -7.49 1.55 10.76
C ILE A 328 -8.98 1.60 11.13
N ASN A 329 -9.30 2.25 12.26
CA ASN A 329 -10.65 2.22 12.85
C ASN A 329 -11.74 2.81 11.96
N HIS A 330 -11.41 3.76 11.09
CA HIS A 330 -12.38 4.44 10.23
C HIS A 330 -12.59 3.74 8.88
N LEU A 331 -11.98 2.58 8.61
CA LEU A 331 -12.19 1.80 7.40
C LEU A 331 -12.85 0.46 7.77
N ILE A 332 -14.10 0.28 7.38
CA ILE A 332 -14.92 -0.89 7.70
C ILE A 332 -14.95 -1.88 6.53
N GLY A 333 -14.87 -3.17 6.84
CA GLY A 333 -14.93 -4.24 5.86
C GLY A 333 -16.30 -4.34 5.17
N VAL A 334 -16.28 -4.52 3.85
CA VAL A 334 -17.46 -4.76 3.00
C VAL A 334 -17.54 -6.25 2.66
N ARG A 335 -18.77 -6.80 2.65
CA ARG A 335 -19.07 -8.20 2.35
C ARG A 335 -19.26 -8.44 0.84
N VAL A 336 -18.21 -8.17 0.06
CA VAL A 336 -18.23 -8.24 -1.41
C VAL A 336 -18.40 -9.68 -1.95
N GLU A 337 -18.28 -10.70 -1.09
CA GLU A 337 -18.68 -12.07 -1.40
C GLU A 337 -20.18 -12.19 -1.69
N ASP A 338 -21.02 -11.32 -1.14
CA ASP A 338 -22.44 -11.22 -1.50
C ASP A 338 -22.58 -10.62 -2.90
N GLU A 339 -23.35 -11.27 -3.77
CA GLU A 339 -23.54 -10.82 -5.15
C GLU A 339 -24.25 -9.47 -5.24
N ALA A 340 -25.25 -9.19 -4.39
CA ALA A 340 -25.94 -7.91 -4.37
C ALA A 340 -25.01 -6.77 -3.94
N VAL A 341 -24.13 -7.03 -2.96
CA VAL A 341 -23.11 -6.06 -2.52
C VAL A 341 -22.08 -5.84 -3.62
N PHE A 342 -21.62 -6.90 -4.30
CA PHE A 342 -20.74 -6.77 -5.47
C PHE A 342 -21.38 -5.89 -6.54
N GLN A 343 -22.62 -6.16 -6.96
CA GLN A 343 -23.31 -5.38 -7.99
C GLN A 343 -23.46 -3.91 -7.57
N LEU A 344 -23.84 -3.65 -6.32
CA LEU A 344 -23.97 -2.29 -5.80
C LEU A 344 -22.65 -1.52 -5.83
N THR A 345 -21.57 -2.14 -5.33
CA THR A 345 -20.26 -1.51 -5.19
C THR A 345 -19.46 -1.44 -6.49
N HIS A 346 -19.78 -2.27 -7.48
CA HIS A 346 -19.03 -2.34 -8.74
C HIS A 346 -19.76 -1.70 -9.91
N ARG A 347 -21.04 -1.31 -9.76
CA ARG A 347 -21.87 -0.79 -10.86
C ARG A 347 -21.14 0.23 -11.74
N LEU A 348 -20.52 1.24 -11.13
CA LEU A 348 -19.75 2.26 -11.86
C LEU A 348 -18.63 1.64 -12.71
N TYR A 349 -17.79 0.78 -12.12
CA TYR A 349 -16.69 0.14 -12.84
C TYR A 349 -17.20 -0.76 -13.98
N LEU A 350 -18.31 -1.46 -13.77
CA LEU A 350 -18.95 -2.30 -14.79
C LEU A 350 -19.51 -1.46 -15.94
N ASP A 351 -20.08 -0.29 -15.65
CA ASP A 351 -20.55 0.66 -16.65
C ASP A 351 -19.35 1.20 -17.47
N LEU A 352 -18.27 1.62 -16.80
CA LEU A 352 -17.05 2.09 -17.46
C LEU A 352 -16.39 1.02 -18.34
N LEU A 353 -16.42 -0.26 -17.94
CA LEU A 353 -15.97 -1.38 -18.78
C LEU A 353 -16.86 -1.56 -20.01
N ARG A 354 -18.19 -1.48 -19.85
CA ARG A 354 -19.13 -1.60 -20.98
C ARG A 354 -18.99 -0.46 -21.98
N GLU A 355 -18.72 0.75 -21.48
CA GLU A 355 -18.45 1.95 -22.28
C GLU A 355 -17.04 1.97 -22.88
N LYS A 356 -16.19 0.98 -22.55
CA LYS A 356 -14.77 0.92 -22.93
C LYS A 356 -13.98 2.17 -22.49
N ALA A 357 -14.41 2.84 -21.43
CA ALA A 357 -13.68 3.96 -20.82
C ALA A 357 -12.42 3.48 -20.08
N ILE A 358 -12.42 2.22 -19.62
CA ILE A 358 -11.29 1.55 -18.98
C ILE A 358 -11.02 0.19 -19.64
N GLN A 359 -9.75 -0.23 -19.64
CA GLN A 359 -9.28 -1.48 -20.26
C GLN A 359 -8.69 -2.48 -19.25
N GLY A 360 -8.47 -2.05 -18.01
CA GLY A 360 -7.96 -2.91 -16.95
C GLY A 360 -8.39 -2.46 -15.56
N LEU A 361 -8.33 -3.39 -14.61
CA LEU A 361 -8.59 -3.14 -13.20
C LEU A 361 -7.40 -3.59 -12.36
N ARG A 362 -6.97 -2.77 -11.42
CA ARG A 362 -6.08 -3.18 -10.32
C ARG A 362 -6.91 -3.29 -9.05
N VAL A 363 -6.94 -4.48 -8.47
CA VAL A 363 -7.69 -4.78 -7.24
C VAL A 363 -6.82 -4.50 -6.03
N ASP A 364 -7.22 -3.52 -5.21
CA ASP A 364 -6.61 -3.23 -3.92
C ASP A 364 -6.87 -4.35 -2.91
N HIS A 365 -5.83 -4.71 -2.16
CA HIS A 365 -5.92 -5.60 -1.00
C HIS A 365 -6.79 -6.84 -1.19
N ILE A 366 -6.52 -7.64 -2.24
CA ILE A 366 -7.29 -8.87 -2.55
C ILE A 366 -7.30 -9.85 -1.36
N ASP A 367 -6.21 -9.84 -0.56
CA ASP A 367 -6.04 -10.69 0.62
C ASP A 367 -6.94 -10.29 1.80
N GLY A 368 -7.69 -9.18 1.71
CA GLY A 368 -8.72 -8.82 2.69
C GLY A 368 -10.07 -9.47 2.43
N LEU A 369 -10.30 -9.99 1.21
CA LEU A 369 -11.61 -10.52 0.82
C LEU A 369 -11.89 -11.89 1.45
N ARG A 370 -13.17 -12.18 1.66
CA ARG A 370 -13.60 -13.48 2.19
C ARG A 370 -13.34 -14.61 1.19
N ASP A 371 -13.82 -14.43 -0.04
CA ASP A 371 -13.61 -15.34 -1.17
C ASP A 371 -13.03 -14.57 -2.38
N PRO A 372 -11.69 -14.42 -2.45
CA PRO A 372 -11.05 -13.72 -3.57
C PRO A 372 -11.23 -14.46 -4.91
N ALA A 373 -11.35 -15.79 -4.91
CA ALA A 373 -11.49 -16.56 -6.15
C ALA A 373 -12.86 -16.28 -6.81
N ALA A 374 -13.94 -16.36 -6.04
CA ALA A 374 -15.29 -16.06 -6.54
C ALA A 374 -15.40 -14.59 -6.97
N TYR A 375 -14.81 -13.66 -6.22
CA TYR A 375 -14.75 -12.24 -6.59
C TYR A 375 -14.06 -12.03 -7.95
N LEU A 376 -12.90 -12.63 -8.17
CA LEU A 376 -12.15 -12.52 -9.42
C LEU A 376 -12.89 -13.17 -10.61
N GLN A 377 -13.62 -14.27 -10.37
CA GLN A 377 -14.49 -14.87 -11.39
C GLN A 377 -15.61 -13.92 -11.84
N ARG A 378 -16.22 -13.18 -10.91
CA ARG A 378 -17.23 -12.16 -11.24
C ARG A 378 -16.64 -11.02 -12.07
N LEU A 379 -15.45 -10.54 -11.73
CA LEU A 379 -14.74 -9.54 -12.54
C LEU A 379 -14.39 -10.08 -13.93
N HIS A 380 -13.88 -11.31 -14.02
CA HIS A 380 -13.57 -11.94 -15.31
C HIS A 380 -14.82 -12.04 -16.20
N ALA A 381 -15.95 -12.46 -15.62
CA ALA A 381 -17.23 -12.47 -16.31
C ALA A 381 -17.63 -11.07 -16.78
N ALA A 382 -17.41 -10.02 -15.98
CA ALA A 382 -17.70 -8.64 -16.38
C ALA A 382 -16.93 -8.20 -17.63
N PHE A 383 -15.63 -8.52 -17.74
CA PHE A 383 -14.84 -8.26 -18.96
C PHE A 383 -15.41 -8.98 -20.18
N ALA A 384 -15.80 -10.25 -20.02
CA ALA A 384 -16.42 -11.02 -21.09
C ALA A 384 -17.74 -10.39 -21.56
N HIS A 385 -18.59 -9.96 -20.64
CA HIS A 385 -19.85 -9.25 -20.97
C HIS A 385 -19.60 -7.90 -21.66
N ALA A 386 -18.50 -7.22 -21.33
CA ALA A 386 -18.09 -5.97 -21.97
C ALA A 386 -17.42 -6.17 -23.35
N GLY A 387 -17.17 -7.41 -23.79
CA GLY A 387 -16.47 -7.70 -25.05
C GLY A 387 -15.00 -7.27 -25.04
N GLN A 388 -14.39 -7.20 -23.86
CA GLN A 388 -12.99 -6.83 -23.65
C GLN A 388 -12.17 -8.02 -23.16
N PRO A 389 -10.90 -8.19 -23.60
CA PRO A 389 -10.02 -9.14 -22.96
C PRO A 389 -9.78 -8.72 -21.50
N PRO A 390 -9.80 -9.64 -20.53
CA PRO A 390 -9.56 -9.29 -19.14
C PRO A 390 -8.12 -8.80 -18.97
N TRP A 391 -7.98 -7.68 -18.25
CA TRP A 391 -6.72 -7.26 -17.67
C TRP A 391 -6.94 -6.89 -16.20
N ILE A 392 -7.00 -7.94 -15.37
CA ILE A 392 -7.17 -7.86 -13.93
C ILE A 392 -5.82 -8.07 -13.28
N LEU A 393 -5.36 -7.07 -12.55
CA LEU A 393 -4.16 -7.09 -11.73
C LEU A 393 -4.58 -7.11 -10.26
N VAL A 394 -3.88 -7.88 -9.44
CA VAL A 394 -4.15 -7.94 -8.00
C VAL A 394 -2.99 -7.39 -7.19
N GLU A 395 -3.27 -6.51 -6.24
CA GLU A 395 -2.30 -6.21 -5.20
C GLU A 395 -2.23 -7.38 -4.23
N LYS A 396 -1.20 -8.21 -4.41
CA LYS A 396 -0.92 -9.37 -3.57
C LYS A 396 0.56 -9.47 -3.31
N ILE A 397 0.94 -9.58 -2.04
CA ILE A 397 2.34 -9.71 -1.64
C ILE A 397 2.73 -11.20 -1.64
N LEU A 398 3.70 -11.56 -2.47
CA LEU A 398 4.20 -12.93 -2.62
C LEU A 398 5.51 -13.10 -1.84
N GLY A 399 5.60 -14.14 -1.02
CA GLY A 399 6.87 -14.59 -0.42
C GLY A 399 7.79 -15.28 -1.43
N ASP A 400 9.00 -15.64 -1.01
CA ASP A 400 9.94 -16.36 -1.86
C ASP A 400 9.40 -17.76 -2.25
N ASN A 401 9.36 -18.05 -3.56
CA ASN A 401 8.75 -19.25 -4.14
C ASN A 401 7.23 -19.39 -3.92
N GLU A 402 6.55 -18.33 -3.49
CA GLU A 402 5.09 -18.23 -3.56
C GLU A 402 4.67 -17.72 -4.94
N TYR A 403 3.58 -18.26 -5.49
CA TYR A 403 3.01 -17.82 -6.76
C TYR A 403 1.54 -17.44 -6.57
N LEU A 404 0.99 -16.66 -7.51
CA LEU A 404 -0.46 -16.47 -7.55
C LEU A 404 -1.15 -17.83 -7.75
N PRO A 405 -2.30 -18.08 -7.10
CA PRO A 405 -3.08 -19.28 -7.38
C PRO A 405 -3.41 -19.35 -8.88
N ARG A 406 -3.01 -20.41 -9.57
CA ARG A 406 -3.28 -20.59 -11.01
C ARG A 406 -4.78 -20.66 -11.36
N SER A 407 -5.62 -20.94 -10.36
CA SER A 407 -7.08 -20.90 -10.48
C SER A 407 -7.63 -19.47 -10.56
N TRP A 408 -6.85 -18.46 -10.15
CA TRP A 408 -7.21 -17.06 -10.32
C TRP A 408 -6.98 -16.69 -11.78
N HIS A 409 -8.07 -16.44 -12.51
CA HIS A 409 -8.05 -16.06 -13.94
C HIS A 409 -7.65 -14.58 -14.12
N VAL A 410 -6.50 -14.21 -13.56
CA VAL A 410 -5.92 -12.86 -13.54
C VAL A 410 -4.67 -12.77 -14.42
N GLN A 411 -4.33 -11.55 -14.83
CA GLN A 411 -3.22 -11.30 -15.75
C GLN A 411 -1.89 -11.07 -15.01
N GLY A 412 -1.93 -10.90 -13.69
CA GLY A 412 -0.76 -10.86 -12.82
C GLY A 412 -0.97 -10.08 -11.53
N ALA A 413 0.12 -9.83 -10.82
CA ALA A 413 0.17 -9.01 -9.63
C ALA A 413 0.63 -7.58 -9.95
N THR A 414 0.65 -6.72 -8.92
CA THR A 414 1.20 -5.35 -9.01
C THR A 414 2.74 -5.30 -9.03
N GLY A 415 3.43 -6.44 -8.93
CA GLY A 415 4.86 -6.54 -9.29
C GLY A 415 5.87 -6.44 -8.14
N TYR A 416 5.45 -6.43 -6.87
CA TYR A 416 6.36 -6.40 -5.72
C TYR A 416 7.36 -7.57 -5.73
N GLU A 417 6.95 -8.73 -6.24
CA GLU A 417 7.81 -9.88 -6.47
C GLU A 417 8.95 -9.53 -7.43
N PHE A 418 8.67 -8.84 -8.55
CA PHE A 418 9.69 -8.40 -9.50
C PHE A 418 10.68 -7.42 -8.85
N LEU A 419 10.15 -6.43 -8.12
CA LEU A 419 10.94 -5.44 -7.37
C LEU A 419 11.96 -6.13 -6.45
N ASN A 420 11.49 -7.08 -5.64
CA ASN A 420 12.33 -7.77 -4.67
C ASN A 420 13.36 -8.71 -5.34
N HIS A 421 13.01 -9.38 -6.44
CA HIS A 421 13.94 -10.22 -7.20
C HIS A 421 15.06 -9.38 -7.84
N VAL A 422 14.76 -8.23 -8.44
CA VAL A 422 15.77 -7.31 -8.99
C VAL A 422 16.68 -6.77 -7.89
N ASN A 423 16.12 -6.39 -6.74
CA ASN A 423 16.88 -5.88 -5.61
C ASN A 423 17.88 -6.93 -5.08
N ARG A 424 17.45 -8.19 -4.94
CA ARG A 424 18.28 -9.32 -4.50
C ARG A 424 19.34 -9.71 -5.53
N LEU A 425 19.00 -9.67 -6.82
CA LEU A 425 19.95 -9.91 -7.92
C LEU A 425 21.13 -8.95 -7.83
N SER A 426 20.87 -7.69 -7.44
CA SER A 426 21.89 -6.65 -7.31
C SER A 426 22.66 -6.63 -5.98
N THR A 427 22.34 -7.50 -5.03
CA THR A 427 23.12 -7.65 -3.78
C THR A 427 24.37 -8.51 -3.91
N SER A 428 25.55 -7.92 -3.70
CA SER A 428 26.82 -8.65 -3.64
C SER A 428 26.81 -9.74 -2.56
N PRO A 429 26.97 -11.03 -2.90
CA PRO A 429 26.91 -12.10 -1.90
C PRO A 429 28.04 -12.01 -0.87
N SER A 430 29.27 -11.78 -1.35
CA SER A 430 30.45 -11.62 -0.49
C SER A 430 30.37 -10.34 0.35
N GLY A 431 29.90 -9.23 -0.24
CA GLY A 431 29.66 -7.98 0.47
C GLY A 431 28.61 -8.12 1.58
N PHE A 432 27.48 -8.73 1.26
CA PHE A 432 26.39 -8.98 2.21
C PHE A 432 26.84 -9.89 3.36
N GLN A 433 27.60 -10.97 3.08
CA GLN A 433 28.13 -11.85 4.11
C GLN A 433 29.04 -11.09 5.10
N GLN A 434 29.88 -10.18 4.59
CA GLN A 434 30.75 -9.35 5.42
C GLN A 434 29.96 -8.35 6.27
N LEU A 435 28.95 -7.69 5.68
CA LEU A 435 28.02 -6.84 6.43
C LEU A 435 27.31 -7.64 7.52
N ALA A 436 26.86 -8.86 7.23
CA ALA A 436 26.20 -9.74 8.18
C ALA A 436 27.13 -10.21 9.31
N GLN A 437 28.41 -10.45 9.02
CA GLN A 437 29.41 -10.76 10.04
C GLN A 437 29.60 -9.57 10.99
N ARG A 438 29.80 -8.36 10.45
CA ARG A 438 29.95 -7.14 11.26
C ARG A 438 28.68 -6.80 12.05
N TYR A 439 27.50 -6.96 11.44
CA TYR A 439 26.22 -6.78 12.12
C TYR A 439 26.05 -7.73 13.30
N ARG A 440 26.51 -8.99 13.18
CA ARG A 440 26.52 -9.96 14.29
C ARG A 440 27.52 -9.61 15.39
N MET A 441 28.64 -8.95 15.08
CA MET A 441 29.63 -8.55 16.09
C MET A 441 29.08 -7.51 17.10
N PHE A 442 27.99 -6.80 16.77
CA PHE A 442 27.24 -6.02 17.78
C PHE A 442 26.73 -6.89 18.95
N ASN A 443 26.69 -8.21 18.79
CA ASN A 443 26.21 -9.15 19.81
C ASN A 443 27.31 -9.68 20.73
N THR A 444 28.58 -9.51 20.38
CA THR A 444 29.71 -10.20 21.04
C THR A 444 30.45 -9.35 22.06
N GLY A 445 30.14 -8.05 22.20
CA GLY A 445 30.70 -7.21 23.26
C GLY A 445 30.06 -7.52 24.62
N GLU A 446 30.86 -7.93 25.61
CA GLU A 446 30.41 -8.11 27.00
C GLU A 446 29.86 -6.82 27.62
N THR A 447 30.28 -5.66 27.10
CA THR A 447 29.90 -4.32 27.56
C THR A 447 28.65 -3.75 26.89
N ILE A 448 28.12 -4.36 25.81
CA ILE A 448 26.90 -3.88 25.14
C ILE A 448 25.69 -4.55 25.80
N PRO A 449 24.75 -3.78 26.41
CA PRO A 449 23.52 -4.30 26.98
C PRO A 449 22.78 -5.22 26.01
N VAL A 450 22.26 -6.35 26.51
CA VAL A 450 21.56 -7.36 25.67
C VAL A 450 20.40 -6.74 24.87
N VAL A 451 19.75 -5.72 25.42
CA VAL A 451 18.66 -4.99 24.75
C VAL A 451 19.12 -4.23 23.49
N LEU A 452 20.41 -3.91 23.38
CA LEU A 452 21.00 -3.17 22.25
C LEU A 452 21.57 -4.08 21.15
N ARG A 453 21.55 -5.40 21.36
CA ARG A 453 22.15 -6.40 20.46
C ARG A 453 21.29 -6.64 19.21
N ALA A 454 21.94 -6.81 18.07
CA ALA A 454 21.31 -7.21 16.81
C ALA A 454 20.68 -8.61 16.91
N LYS A 455 19.38 -8.73 16.62
CA LYS A 455 18.71 -10.03 16.54
C LYS A 455 18.67 -10.53 15.09
N PRO A 456 18.74 -11.86 14.84
CA PRO A 456 18.42 -12.42 13.53
C PRO A 456 17.03 -11.98 13.08
N PHE A 457 16.87 -11.68 11.79
CA PHE A 457 15.62 -11.15 11.24
C PHE A 457 14.41 -12.05 11.55
N ALA A 458 14.51 -13.37 11.34
CA ALA A 458 13.43 -14.31 11.63
C ALA A 458 12.90 -14.21 13.08
N ARG A 459 13.78 -13.90 14.05
CA ARG A 459 13.36 -13.68 15.44
C ARG A 459 12.64 -12.34 15.62
N LEU A 460 13.14 -11.27 14.99
CA LEU A 460 12.50 -9.95 15.06
C LEU A 460 11.11 -9.99 14.43
N ASP A 461 10.99 -10.65 13.29
CA ASP A 461 9.74 -10.81 12.55
C ASP A 461 8.70 -11.58 13.36
N LEU A 462 9.07 -12.77 13.88
CA LEU A 462 8.18 -13.54 14.74
C LEU A 462 7.76 -12.78 16.02
N GLU A 463 8.68 -12.06 16.67
CA GLU A 463 8.35 -11.21 17.83
C GLU A 463 7.39 -10.07 17.45
N ALA A 464 7.54 -9.50 16.25
CA ALA A 464 6.70 -8.42 15.76
C ALA A 464 5.30 -8.90 15.36
N ARG A 465 5.18 -10.01 14.63
CA ARG A 465 3.90 -10.64 14.26
C ARG A 465 3.09 -11.06 15.49
N ARG A 466 3.74 -11.67 16.50
CA ARG A 466 3.08 -11.94 17.80
C ARG A 466 2.55 -10.68 18.46
N ARG A 467 3.33 -9.60 18.45
CA ARG A 467 2.90 -8.32 19.04
C ARG A 467 1.72 -7.74 18.24
N ALA A 468 1.76 -7.78 16.92
CA ALA A 468 0.66 -7.33 16.07
C ALA A 468 -0.64 -8.07 16.42
N ALA A 469 -0.62 -9.41 16.41
CA ALA A 469 -1.77 -10.23 16.78
C ALA A 469 -2.35 -9.86 18.15
N LEU A 470 -1.50 -9.70 19.16
CA LEU A 470 -1.94 -9.52 20.55
C LEU A 470 -2.31 -8.08 20.92
N ARG A 471 -1.79 -7.07 20.21
CA ARG A 471 -1.93 -5.65 20.56
C ARG A 471 -2.73 -4.83 19.57
N LEU A 472 -2.71 -5.19 18.28
CA LEU A 472 -3.42 -4.43 17.23
C LEU A 472 -4.77 -5.08 16.87
N PHE A 473 -4.86 -6.41 17.00
CA PHE A 473 -6.05 -7.19 16.67
C PHE A 473 -6.65 -7.96 17.86
N PRO A 474 -6.74 -7.37 19.08
CA PRO A 474 -7.22 -8.10 20.24
C PRO A 474 -8.71 -8.50 20.12
N ALA A 475 -9.54 -7.68 19.46
CA ALA A 475 -10.97 -7.96 19.30
C ALA A 475 -11.23 -9.08 18.30
N GLU A 476 -10.59 -9.02 17.13
CA GLU A 476 -10.70 -10.03 16.08
C GLU A 476 -10.18 -11.38 16.57
N LEU A 477 -9.06 -11.39 17.30
CA LEU A 477 -8.51 -12.60 17.91
C LEU A 477 -9.43 -13.17 19.01
N ASP A 478 -10.01 -12.32 19.85
CA ASP A 478 -10.95 -12.76 20.89
C ASP A 478 -12.23 -13.32 20.26
N ARG A 479 -12.72 -12.74 19.16
CA ARG A 479 -13.87 -13.23 18.38
C ARG A 479 -13.61 -14.62 17.82
N LEU A 480 -12.49 -14.82 17.14
CA LEU A 480 -12.08 -16.14 16.64
C LEU A 480 -11.96 -17.16 17.77
N ALA A 481 -11.32 -16.79 18.89
CA ALA A 481 -11.18 -17.68 20.03
C ALA A 481 -12.53 -18.06 20.67
N ARG A 482 -13.51 -17.14 20.71
CA ARG A 482 -14.89 -17.43 21.15
C ARG A 482 -15.57 -18.45 20.22
N ARG A 483 -15.50 -18.23 18.90
CA ARG A 483 -16.04 -19.16 17.89
C ARG A 483 -15.39 -20.54 17.97
N PHE A 484 -14.07 -20.61 18.12
CA PHE A 484 -13.33 -21.85 18.35
C PHE A 484 -13.78 -22.59 19.61
N THR A 485 -14.01 -21.85 20.71
CA THR A 485 -14.46 -22.44 21.98
C THR A 485 -15.87 -23.01 21.85
N ARG A 486 -16.78 -22.30 21.15
CA ARG A 486 -18.13 -22.78 20.85
C ARG A 486 -18.09 -24.09 20.06
N LEU A 487 -17.34 -24.11 18.95
CA LEU A 487 -17.19 -25.30 18.12
C LEU A 487 -16.60 -26.47 18.92
N ALA A 488 -15.58 -26.21 19.74
CA ALA A 488 -14.95 -27.24 20.57
C ALA A 488 -15.93 -27.86 21.57
N ARG A 489 -16.79 -27.04 22.18
CA ARG A 489 -17.84 -27.50 23.12
C ARG A 489 -18.90 -28.34 22.42
N GLU A 490 -19.46 -27.83 21.32
CA GLU A 490 -20.52 -28.52 20.56
C GLU A 490 -20.04 -29.86 20.00
N SER A 491 -18.75 -29.94 19.67
CA SER A 491 -18.09 -31.13 19.15
C SER A 491 -17.51 -32.05 20.24
N ARG A 492 -17.75 -31.74 21.52
CA ARG A 492 -17.27 -32.50 22.69
C ARG A 492 -15.77 -32.79 22.64
N VAL A 493 -14.98 -31.78 22.25
CA VAL A 493 -13.52 -31.85 22.19
C VAL A 493 -12.90 -32.06 23.57
N TYR A 494 -13.53 -31.50 24.60
CA TYR A 494 -13.25 -31.73 26.02
C TYR A 494 -14.57 -31.94 26.77
N SER A 495 -14.50 -32.56 27.96
CA SER A 495 -15.69 -32.84 28.77
C SER A 495 -16.20 -31.55 29.42
N THR A 496 -17.45 -31.17 29.14
CA THR A 496 -18.14 -30.06 29.81
C THR A 496 -19.51 -30.54 30.27
N GLU A 497 -19.76 -30.55 31.58
CA GLU A 497 -21.09 -30.86 32.12
C GLU A 497 -22.00 -29.60 32.14
N ASP A 498 -21.44 -28.38 32.04
CA ASP A 498 -22.18 -27.11 32.04
C ASP A 498 -21.68 -26.13 30.96
N VAL A 499 -22.61 -25.30 30.43
CA VAL A 499 -22.31 -24.08 29.67
C VAL A 499 -21.67 -23.07 30.64
N ASP A 500 -20.51 -22.51 30.30
CA ASP A 500 -19.66 -21.65 31.16
C ASP A 500 -18.81 -22.40 32.22
N SER A 501 -18.44 -23.65 31.93
CA SER A 501 -17.49 -24.39 32.76
C SER A 501 -16.13 -23.66 32.90
N PRO A 502 -15.38 -23.88 34.01
CA PRO A 502 -13.98 -23.42 34.11
C PRO A 502 -13.08 -23.92 32.97
N ASP A 503 -13.46 -25.00 32.28
CA ASP A 503 -12.75 -25.51 31.12
C ASP A 503 -12.99 -24.65 29.86
N ASP A 504 -14.18 -24.07 29.65
CA ASP A 504 -14.44 -23.14 28.52
C ASP A 504 -13.55 -21.90 28.60
N ALA A 505 -13.50 -21.24 29.77
CA ALA A 505 -12.66 -20.07 29.96
C ALA A 505 -11.16 -20.40 29.79
N ARG A 506 -10.72 -21.60 30.21
CA ARG A 506 -9.34 -22.06 30.03
C ARG A 506 -9.04 -22.41 28.57
N PHE A 507 -9.98 -23.05 27.88
CA PHE A 507 -9.87 -23.38 26.47
C PHE A 507 -9.82 -22.12 25.62
N PHE A 508 -10.70 -21.14 25.85
CA PHE A 508 -10.66 -19.82 25.21
C PHE A 508 -9.27 -19.19 25.30
N GLN A 509 -8.67 -19.16 26.50
CA GLN A 509 -7.31 -18.64 26.69
C GLN A 509 -6.25 -19.43 25.91
N GLN A 510 -6.38 -20.76 25.79
CA GLN A 510 -5.47 -21.57 24.99
C GLN A 510 -5.70 -21.37 23.50
N ALA A 511 -6.93 -21.37 23.01
CA ALA A 511 -7.31 -21.13 21.62
C ALA A 511 -6.78 -19.79 21.14
N ARG A 512 -7.02 -18.72 21.92
CA ARG A 512 -6.47 -17.38 21.65
C ARG A 512 -4.95 -17.39 21.48
N LYS A 513 -4.23 -18.13 22.31
CA LYS A 513 -2.78 -18.25 22.25
C LYS A 513 -2.32 -19.08 21.03
N VAL A 514 -2.98 -20.21 20.79
CA VAL A 514 -2.68 -21.13 19.69
C VAL A 514 -2.91 -20.47 18.33
N ILE A 515 -4.02 -19.76 18.15
CA ILE A 515 -4.34 -19.03 16.91
C ILE A 515 -3.30 -17.94 16.66
N ALA A 516 -3.06 -17.06 17.63
CA ALA A 516 -2.10 -15.96 17.48
C ALA A 516 -0.68 -16.46 17.19
N GLU A 517 -0.26 -17.53 17.86
CA GLU A 517 1.05 -18.12 17.65
C GLU A 517 1.15 -18.79 16.27
N SER A 518 0.13 -19.55 15.84
CA SER A 518 0.14 -20.23 14.55
C SER A 518 0.15 -19.24 13.39
N ILE A 519 -0.66 -18.18 13.44
CA ILE A 519 -0.60 -17.10 12.43
C ILE A 519 0.79 -16.44 12.42
N ALA A 520 1.41 -16.23 13.58
CA ALA A 520 2.73 -15.60 13.64
C ALA A 520 3.85 -16.45 12.99
N HIS A 521 3.66 -17.77 12.86
CA HIS A 521 4.58 -18.69 12.16
C HIS A 521 4.19 -18.97 10.71
N LEU A 522 3.07 -18.44 10.22
CA LEU A 522 2.66 -18.67 8.83
C LEU A 522 3.68 -18.02 7.87
N SER A 523 4.10 -18.78 6.85
CA SER A 523 5.14 -18.34 5.90
C SER A 523 4.61 -17.48 4.76
N VAL A 524 3.29 -17.41 4.59
CA VAL A 524 2.59 -16.66 3.54
C VAL A 524 1.60 -15.69 4.19
N TYR A 525 1.20 -14.61 3.49
CA TYR A 525 0.24 -13.62 4.01
C TYR A 525 -1.09 -14.28 4.42
N ARG A 526 -1.60 -15.18 3.58
CA ARG A 526 -2.79 -15.99 3.86
C ARG A 526 -2.82 -17.22 2.97
N THR A 527 -3.83 -18.05 3.22
CA THR A 527 -4.19 -19.20 2.38
C THR A 527 -5.55 -18.91 1.70
N TYR A 528 -5.92 -19.76 0.73
CA TYR A 528 -7.04 -19.55 -0.19
C TYR A 528 -7.91 -20.81 -0.38
N HIS A 529 -8.06 -21.61 0.67
CA HIS A 529 -8.80 -22.88 0.59
C HIS A 529 -10.18 -22.72 -0.07
N ALA A 530 -10.42 -23.45 -1.16
CA ALA A 530 -11.69 -23.42 -1.88
C ALA A 530 -12.66 -24.45 -1.27
N ALA A 531 -13.92 -24.05 -1.06
CA ALA A 531 -14.93 -24.91 -0.42
C ALA A 531 -15.35 -26.13 -1.27
N ASP A 532 -15.06 -26.13 -2.59
CA ASP A 532 -15.81 -26.94 -3.55
C ASP A 532 -14.97 -27.96 -4.35
N MET A 533 -13.66 -27.75 -4.57
CA MET A 533 -12.78 -28.72 -5.26
C MET A 533 -11.33 -28.64 -4.74
N GLU A 534 -10.66 -29.81 -4.62
CA GLU A 534 -9.23 -29.87 -4.27
C GLU A 534 -8.34 -29.48 -5.46
N THR A 535 -7.48 -28.50 -5.23
CA THR A 535 -6.51 -27.94 -6.19
C THR A 535 -5.07 -28.09 -5.68
N GLU A 536 -4.08 -27.89 -6.55
CA GLU A 536 -2.66 -27.80 -6.14
C GLU A 536 -2.44 -26.74 -5.05
N GLN A 537 -3.16 -25.61 -5.14
CA GLN A 537 -3.11 -24.54 -4.14
C GLN A 537 -3.59 -25.02 -2.77
N ASP A 538 -4.66 -25.82 -2.72
CA ASP A 538 -5.17 -26.35 -1.44
C ASP A 538 -4.12 -27.22 -0.73
N HIS A 539 -3.37 -28.03 -1.49
CA HIS A 539 -2.29 -28.84 -0.93
C HIS A 539 -1.16 -27.97 -0.35
N LEU A 540 -0.77 -26.90 -1.04
CA LEU A 540 0.24 -25.95 -0.56
C LEU A 540 -0.24 -25.19 0.70
N ASP A 541 -1.48 -24.73 0.69
CA ASP A 541 -2.09 -24.02 1.82
C ASP A 541 -2.15 -24.88 3.08
N ARG A 542 -2.52 -26.17 2.93
CA ARG A 542 -2.49 -27.16 4.01
C ARG A 542 -1.08 -27.35 4.56
N GLN A 543 -0.06 -27.37 3.70
CA GLN A 543 1.34 -27.47 4.12
C GLN A 543 1.80 -26.22 4.89
N HIS A 544 1.42 -25.02 4.44
CA HIS A 544 1.72 -23.77 5.14
C HIS A 544 1.14 -23.78 6.56
N TRP A 545 -0.12 -24.17 6.71
CA TRP A 545 -0.75 -24.28 8.04
C TRP A 545 -0.11 -25.36 8.91
N LEU A 546 0.15 -26.55 8.36
CA LEU A 546 0.77 -27.63 9.12
C LEU A 546 2.16 -27.23 9.65
N GLY A 547 2.98 -26.61 8.80
CA GLY A 547 4.29 -26.07 9.19
C GLY A 547 4.17 -25.01 10.28
N ALA A 548 3.24 -24.07 10.12
CA ALA A 548 3.00 -22.99 11.08
C ALA A 548 2.53 -23.51 12.45
N ILE A 549 1.60 -24.47 12.46
CA ILE A 549 1.06 -25.12 13.67
C ILE A 549 2.15 -25.91 14.40
N HIS A 550 2.99 -26.66 13.68
CA HIS A 550 4.12 -27.38 14.26
C HIS A 550 5.14 -26.43 14.90
N ALA A 551 5.54 -25.37 14.19
CA ALA A 551 6.46 -24.36 14.71
C ALA A 551 5.88 -23.63 15.95
N ALA A 552 4.58 -23.34 15.94
CA ALA A 552 3.85 -22.78 17.07
C ALA A 552 3.83 -23.70 18.29
N ARG A 553 3.55 -25.01 18.10
CA ARG A 553 3.63 -26.04 19.14
C ARG A 553 4.99 -26.03 19.80
N GLU A 554 6.07 -26.13 19.02
CA GLU A 554 7.43 -26.12 19.54
C GLU A 554 7.77 -24.84 20.30
N SER A 555 7.42 -23.68 19.73
CA SER A 555 7.76 -22.40 20.34
C SER A 555 7.04 -22.19 21.67
N ILE A 556 5.81 -22.68 21.82
CA ILE A 556 5.08 -22.62 23.08
C ILE A 556 5.64 -23.61 24.11
N GLN A 557 6.08 -24.80 23.69
CA GLN A 557 6.71 -25.78 24.58
C GLN A 557 8.02 -25.27 25.20
N LYS A 558 8.78 -24.44 24.46
CA LYS A 558 10.03 -23.81 24.92
C LYS A 558 9.81 -22.65 25.92
N MET A 559 8.57 -22.19 26.15
CA MET A 559 8.28 -21.12 27.11
C MET A 559 8.39 -21.61 28.57
N PRO A 560 9.01 -20.85 29.49
CA PRO A 560 9.22 -21.29 30.88
C PRO A 560 7.91 -21.69 31.55
N ALA A 561 7.86 -22.93 32.04
CA ALA A 561 6.65 -23.54 32.57
C ALA A 561 6.19 -22.86 33.88
N ARG A 562 5.22 -21.94 33.77
CA ARG A 562 4.33 -21.62 34.89
C ARG A 562 2.95 -22.20 34.60
N ARG A 563 2.62 -23.34 35.23
CA ARG A 563 1.29 -23.92 35.57
C ARG A 563 0.80 -25.19 34.83
N LYS A 564 0.46 -26.18 35.69
CA LYS A 564 -0.59 -27.24 35.69
C LYS A 564 -0.84 -28.07 34.40
N SER A 565 -0.82 -29.40 34.53
CA SER A 565 -1.07 -30.41 33.49
C SER A 565 -2.34 -30.17 32.66
N VAL A 566 -3.41 -29.66 33.26
CA VAL A 566 -4.70 -29.41 32.59
C VAL A 566 -4.60 -28.38 31.45
N ASN A 567 -3.86 -27.28 31.64
CA ASN A 567 -3.69 -26.27 30.58
C ASN A 567 -2.86 -26.79 29.41
N ARG A 568 -2.00 -27.79 29.65
CA ARG A 568 -1.26 -28.48 28.59
C ARG A 568 -2.21 -29.32 27.74
N ALA A 569 -3.10 -30.10 28.37
CA ALA A 569 -4.08 -30.92 27.66
C ALA A 569 -5.02 -30.07 26.80
N LEU A 570 -5.63 -29.02 27.36
CA LEU A 570 -6.52 -28.11 26.62
C LEU A 570 -5.81 -27.41 25.44
N ARG A 571 -4.52 -27.09 25.61
CA ARG A 571 -3.72 -26.49 24.54
C ARG A 571 -3.48 -27.45 23.38
N GLU A 572 -3.13 -28.70 23.67
CA GLU A 572 -2.98 -29.71 22.62
C GLU A 572 -4.30 -29.92 21.86
N GLN A 573 -5.44 -29.92 22.57
CA GLN A 573 -6.74 -29.98 21.89
C GLN A 573 -7.04 -28.76 21.03
N ALA A 574 -6.67 -27.55 21.47
CA ALA A 574 -6.79 -26.36 20.65
C ALA A 574 -5.91 -26.42 19.38
N PHE A 575 -4.71 -27.00 19.46
CA PHE A 575 -3.88 -27.25 18.27
C PHE A 575 -4.50 -28.28 17.33
N ASN A 576 -4.98 -29.40 17.86
CA ASN A 576 -5.61 -30.44 17.04
C ASN A 576 -6.85 -29.91 16.30
N LEU A 577 -7.67 -29.09 16.97
CA LEU A 577 -8.84 -28.45 16.35
C LEU A 577 -8.43 -27.45 15.26
N LEU A 578 -7.41 -26.63 15.50
CA LEU A 578 -6.89 -25.71 14.49
C LEU A 578 -6.32 -26.46 13.27
N GLU A 579 -5.58 -27.54 13.51
CA GLU A 579 -5.05 -28.43 12.47
C GLU A 579 -6.20 -29.03 11.65
N PHE A 580 -7.25 -29.52 12.29
CA PHE A 580 -8.45 -30.01 11.61
C PHE A 580 -9.13 -28.93 10.75
N ILE A 581 -9.32 -27.71 11.26
CA ILE A 581 -9.97 -26.61 10.52
C ILE A 581 -9.13 -26.17 9.32
N CYS A 582 -7.81 -26.04 9.48
CA CYS A 582 -6.94 -25.51 8.44
C CYS A 582 -6.44 -26.56 7.43
N VAL A 583 -6.35 -27.83 7.84
CA VAL A 583 -5.80 -28.92 7.01
C VAL A 583 -6.91 -29.82 6.45
N GLY A 584 -8.07 -29.89 7.11
CA GLY A 584 -9.19 -30.75 6.71
C GLY A 584 -9.04 -32.23 7.10
N GLU A 585 -7.90 -32.63 7.68
CA GLU A 585 -7.61 -33.99 8.11
C GLU A 585 -6.91 -34.00 9.49
N HIS A 586 -7.38 -34.85 10.41
CA HIS A 586 -6.68 -35.18 11.66
C HIS A 586 -7.19 -36.52 12.20
N ALA A 587 -6.30 -37.44 12.59
CA ALA A 587 -6.66 -38.83 12.92
C ALA A 587 -7.77 -38.98 13.98
N GLU A 588 -7.72 -38.19 15.06
CA GLU A 588 -8.73 -38.24 16.14
C GLU A 588 -10.04 -37.50 15.81
N TYR A 589 -9.98 -36.46 14.97
CA TYR A 589 -11.12 -35.57 14.70
C TYR A 589 -11.85 -35.91 13.39
N GLY A 590 -11.16 -36.45 12.40
CA GLY A 590 -11.77 -36.97 11.17
C GLY A 590 -12.74 -38.12 11.43
N ALA A 591 -12.52 -38.90 12.49
CA ALA A 591 -13.48 -39.92 12.95
C ALA A 591 -14.70 -39.32 13.67
N ARG A 592 -14.59 -38.13 14.27
CA ARG A 592 -15.69 -37.43 14.97
C ARG A 592 -16.55 -36.57 14.03
N PHE A 593 -15.98 -36.07 12.93
CA PHE A 593 -16.64 -35.10 12.03
C PHE A 593 -17.05 -35.64 10.64
N GLN A 594 -16.80 -36.92 10.33
CA GLN A 594 -16.92 -37.55 8.99
C GLN A 594 -15.93 -36.94 7.95
N PRO A 595 -15.42 -37.71 6.95
CA PRO A 595 -14.27 -37.25 6.17
C PRO A 595 -14.63 -36.46 4.89
N ARG A 596 -13.77 -35.46 4.60
CA ARG A 596 -13.45 -34.77 3.33
C ARG A 596 -13.97 -33.35 3.04
N ARG A 597 -14.97 -32.79 3.74
CA ARG A 597 -15.41 -31.39 3.51
C ARG A 597 -15.75 -30.69 4.81
N LEU A 598 -15.25 -29.46 5.00
CA LEU A 598 -15.58 -28.62 6.15
C LEU A 598 -17.09 -28.33 6.14
N GLN A 599 -17.72 -28.40 7.31
CA GLN A 599 -19.08 -27.90 7.51
C GLN A 599 -19.10 -26.37 7.35
N PRO A 600 -20.25 -25.75 7.01
CA PRO A 600 -20.32 -24.30 6.76
C PRO A 600 -19.70 -23.43 7.87
N GLU A 601 -19.99 -23.71 9.14
CA GLU A 601 -19.41 -22.96 10.27
C GLU A 601 -17.88 -23.10 10.37
N GLN A 602 -17.33 -24.26 9.98
CA GLN A 602 -15.89 -24.51 9.96
C GLN A 602 -15.22 -23.78 8.80
N ALA A 603 -15.86 -23.76 7.63
CA ALA A 603 -15.42 -22.98 6.48
C ALA A 603 -15.43 -21.48 6.80
N ASP A 604 -16.47 -21.00 7.50
CA ASP A 604 -16.56 -19.61 7.94
C ASP A 604 -15.49 -19.23 8.96
N LEU A 605 -15.08 -20.17 9.82
CA LEU A 605 -13.95 -19.97 10.74
C LEU A 605 -12.61 -19.89 10.01
N LEU A 606 -12.42 -20.73 8.99
CA LEU A 606 -11.22 -20.71 8.16
C LEU A 606 -11.14 -19.40 7.35
N ALA A 607 -12.24 -18.93 6.78
CA ALA A 607 -12.28 -17.67 6.04
C ALA A 607 -11.90 -16.48 6.95
N ASP A 608 -12.45 -16.40 8.17
CA ASP A 608 -12.09 -15.35 9.12
C ASP A 608 -10.61 -15.41 9.53
N LEU A 609 -10.06 -16.63 9.72
CA LEU A 609 -8.64 -16.82 9.98
C LEU A 609 -7.77 -16.30 8.82
N GLN A 610 -8.17 -16.58 7.58
CA GLN A 610 -7.46 -16.14 6.38
C GLN A 610 -7.53 -14.62 6.19
N GLN A 611 -8.66 -13.97 6.48
CA GLN A 611 -8.78 -12.50 6.46
C GLN A 611 -7.92 -11.83 7.55
N LEU A 612 -7.79 -12.46 8.72
CA LEU A 612 -6.99 -11.92 9.82
C LEU A 612 -5.47 -12.14 9.62
N SER A 613 -5.06 -13.26 9.01
CA SER A 613 -3.63 -13.60 8.89
C SER A 613 -2.85 -12.55 8.09
N GLY A 614 -3.41 -12.08 6.97
CA GLY A 614 -2.78 -11.08 6.11
C GLY A 614 -2.51 -9.77 6.86
N ALA A 615 -3.47 -9.32 7.67
CA ALA A 615 -3.34 -8.11 8.48
C ALA A 615 -2.27 -8.24 9.58
N ILE A 616 -2.22 -9.39 10.26
CA ILE A 616 -1.20 -9.66 11.29
C ILE A 616 0.20 -9.69 10.68
N ILE A 617 0.34 -10.33 9.51
CA ILE A 617 1.62 -10.43 8.81
C ILE A 617 2.06 -9.07 8.29
N ALA A 618 1.21 -8.31 7.61
CA ALA A 618 1.54 -6.97 7.14
C ALA A 618 2.00 -6.04 8.29
N LYS A 619 1.21 -5.95 9.37
CA LYS A 619 1.51 -5.04 10.50
C LYS A 619 2.69 -5.50 11.37
N GLY A 620 3.00 -6.80 11.35
CA GLY A 620 4.12 -7.39 12.07
C GLY A 620 5.43 -7.35 11.28
N HIS A 621 5.39 -7.83 10.04
CA HIS A 621 6.54 -7.93 9.15
C HIS A 621 6.91 -6.55 8.60
N GLU A 622 6.05 -5.97 7.75
CA GLU A 622 6.36 -4.74 7.02
C GLU A 622 6.45 -3.51 7.92
N ASP A 623 5.45 -3.33 8.79
CA ASP A 623 5.31 -2.11 9.60
C ASP A 623 5.91 -2.26 11.00
N THR A 624 6.78 -3.25 11.22
CA THR A 624 7.55 -3.35 12.48
C THR A 624 8.89 -4.06 12.29
N ALA A 625 8.92 -5.28 11.75
CA ALA A 625 10.17 -6.04 11.65
C ALA A 625 11.18 -5.37 10.71
N LEU A 626 10.71 -4.89 9.57
CA LEU A 626 11.53 -4.15 8.59
C LEU A 626 12.11 -2.84 9.16
N TYR A 627 11.47 -2.23 10.15
CA TYR A 627 11.97 -1.03 10.84
C TYR A 627 12.96 -1.34 11.98
N ARG A 628 13.16 -2.62 12.32
CA ARG A 628 14.03 -3.08 13.42
C ARG A 628 15.34 -3.73 12.95
N HIS A 629 15.49 -3.96 11.65
CA HIS A 629 16.62 -4.72 11.09
C HIS A 629 17.51 -3.83 10.21
N ALA A 630 18.65 -3.38 10.73
CA ALA A 630 19.54 -2.43 10.02
C ALA A 630 20.80 -3.09 9.45
N LEU A 631 20.66 -4.29 8.89
CA LEU A 631 21.77 -4.98 8.23
C LEU A 631 22.07 -4.32 6.87
N LEU A 632 21.08 -4.30 5.97
CA LEU A 632 21.09 -3.58 4.70
C LEU A 632 19.66 -3.11 4.38
N VAL A 633 19.33 -1.85 4.67
CA VAL A 633 17.94 -1.37 4.68
C VAL A 633 17.30 -1.23 3.29
N SER A 634 18.07 -1.34 2.20
CA SER A 634 17.51 -1.45 0.85
C SER A 634 16.70 -2.73 0.66
N GLN A 635 16.97 -3.77 1.45
CA GLN A 635 16.26 -5.06 1.43
C GLN A 635 14.99 -5.03 2.28
N ASN A 636 14.77 -3.95 3.04
CA ASN A 636 13.62 -3.79 3.91
C ASN A 636 12.49 -3.11 3.15
N GLU A 637 11.86 -3.86 2.26
CA GLU A 637 10.77 -3.40 1.42
C GLU A 637 9.46 -4.19 1.59
N VAL A 638 8.36 -3.64 1.06
CA VAL A 638 7.09 -4.35 0.92
C VAL A 638 7.31 -5.66 0.16
N GLY A 639 6.90 -6.80 0.76
CA GLY A 639 7.18 -8.15 0.27
C GLY A 639 8.65 -8.60 0.32
N GLY A 640 9.55 -7.78 0.88
CA GLY A 640 10.97 -8.10 0.96
C GLY A 640 11.27 -9.06 2.10
N GLU A 641 12.18 -10.02 1.86
CA GLU A 641 12.69 -10.92 2.90
C GLU A 641 14.18 -10.62 3.18
N PRO A 642 14.52 -9.75 4.15
CA PRO A 642 15.91 -9.35 4.41
C PRO A 642 16.88 -10.50 4.74
N ALA A 643 16.35 -11.68 5.10
CA ALA A 643 17.14 -12.89 5.31
C ALA A 643 17.62 -13.53 4.00
N LEU A 644 16.92 -13.30 2.89
CA LEU A 644 17.18 -13.85 1.55
C LEU A 644 17.73 -12.78 0.59
N ALA A 645 18.58 -11.88 1.08
CA ALA A 645 18.97 -10.67 0.38
C ALA A 645 19.73 -10.85 -0.94
N THR A 646 20.17 -12.05 -1.31
CA THR A 646 20.96 -12.32 -2.53
C THR A 646 20.24 -13.30 -3.45
N LEU A 647 20.31 -13.08 -4.75
CA LEU A 647 19.74 -13.96 -5.77
C LEU A 647 20.75 -14.21 -6.91
N SER A 648 20.82 -15.45 -7.39
CA SER A 648 21.66 -15.81 -8.54
C SER A 648 21.03 -15.35 -9.86
N THR A 649 21.84 -15.15 -10.90
CA THR A 649 21.34 -14.89 -12.26
C THR A 649 20.49 -16.05 -12.78
N HIS A 650 20.87 -17.29 -12.47
CA HIS A 650 20.09 -18.49 -12.79
C HIS A 650 18.68 -18.45 -12.17
N ASP A 651 18.56 -18.15 -10.87
CA ASP A 651 17.25 -18.10 -10.21
C ASP A 651 16.40 -16.92 -10.72
N PHE A 652 17.03 -15.79 -11.06
CA PHE A 652 16.33 -14.68 -11.70
C PHE A 652 15.83 -15.03 -13.12
N HIS A 653 16.60 -15.80 -13.88
CA HIS A 653 16.14 -16.35 -15.17
C HIS A 653 14.96 -17.31 -14.99
N ARG A 654 15.03 -18.20 -14.00
CA ARG A 654 13.91 -19.11 -13.67
C ARG A 654 12.64 -18.33 -13.30
N PHE A 655 12.77 -17.31 -12.45
CA PHE A 655 11.66 -16.43 -12.09
C PHE A 655 11.00 -15.81 -13.33
N ASN A 656 11.79 -15.25 -14.25
CA ASN A 656 11.25 -14.65 -15.48
C ASN A 656 10.66 -15.68 -16.46
N ALA A 657 11.21 -16.89 -16.53
CA ALA A 657 10.66 -17.96 -17.35
C ALA A 657 9.26 -18.38 -16.87
N ILE A 658 9.07 -18.52 -15.55
CA ILE A 658 7.76 -18.79 -14.95
C ILE A 658 6.81 -17.62 -15.21
N ARG A 659 7.28 -16.39 -15.03
CA ARG A 659 6.48 -15.19 -15.27
C ARG A 659 6.01 -15.09 -16.72
N PHE A 660 6.85 -15.44 -17.68
CA PHE A 660 6.49 -15.52 -19.09
C PHE A 660 5.40 -16.58 -19.35
N ALA A 661 5.53 -17.76 -18.74
CA ALA A 661 4.60 -18.86 -18.95
C ALA A 661 3.22 -18.61 -18.33
N ASP A 662 3.18 -18.15 -17.09
CA ASP A 662 1.94 -18.12 -16.29
C ASP A 662 1.31 -16.70 -16.24
N TRP A 663 2.12 -15.63 -16.18
CA TRP A 663 1.62 -14.25 -16.01
C TRP A 663 2.37 -13.22 -16.88
N PRO A 664 2.33 -13.34 -18.23
CA PRO A 664 3.07 -12.47 -19.13
C PRO A 664 2.61 -11.01 -19.11
N LEU A 665 1.54 -10.67 -18.38
CA LEU A 665 1.01 -9.31 -18.23
C LEU A 665 1.09 -8.76 -16.79
N SER A 666 1.74 -9.48 -15.86
CA SER A 666 2.05 -8.94 -14.51
C SER A 666 2.92 -7.69 -14.62
N LEU A 667 2.80 -6.78 -13.65
CA LEU A 667 3.59 -5.55 -13.65
C LEU A 667 5.05 -5.81 -13.24
N ASN A 668 5.97 -5.10 -13.87
CA ASN A 668 7.37 -4.97 -13.45
C ASN A 668 7.53 -3.62 -12.76
N VAL A 669 7.38 -3.59 -11.43
CA VAL A 669 7.42 -2.35 -10.67
C VAL A 669 8.80 -2.10 -10.07
N MET A 670 9.21 -0.84 -10.02
CA MET A 670 10.41 -0.41 -9.30
C MET A 670 10.09 0.50 -8.12
N SER A 671 8.96 1.21 -8.12
CA SER A 671 8.51 2.04 -7.00
C SER A 671 6.99 2.11 -7.02
N THR A 672 6.38 2.25 -5.86
CA THR A 672 4.93 2.45 -5.72
C THR A 672 4.66 3.54 -4.68
N HIS A 673 3.39 3.88 -4.51
CA HIS A 673 2.94 4.75 -3.43
C HIS A 673 3.08 4.12 -2.03
N ASP A 674 3.39 2.81 -1.93
CA ASP A 674 3.56 2.09 -0.65
C ASP A 674 4.96 1.53 -0.42
N THR A 675 5.83 1.52 -1.45
CA THR A 675 7.25 1.18 -1.26
C THR A 675 7.86 2.06 -0.16
N LYS A 676 8.60 1.42 0.76
CA LYS A 676 9.23 2.09 1.89
C LYS A 676 10.31 3.07 1.43
N ARG A 677 10.92 2.85 0.26
CA ARG A 677 11.91 3.72 -0.39
C ARG A 677 11.75 3.64 -1.91
N SER A 678 12.01 4.73 -2.62
CA SER A 678 12.09 4.72 -4.08
C SER A 678 13.24 3.85 -4.63
N ALA A 679 13.16 3.47 -5.90
CA ALA A 679 14.14 2.62 -6.58
C ALA A 679 15.56 3.17 -6.49
N ASP A 680 15.74 4.47 -6.71
CA ASP A 680 17.07 5.08 -6.75
C ASP A 680 17.69 5.18 -5.34
N VAL A 681 16.89 5.39 -4.29
CA VAL A 681 17.35 5.30 -2.88
C VAL A 681 17.81 3.88 -2.58
N ARG A 682 17.02 2.87 -2.97
CA ARG A 682 17.40 1.47 -2.75
C ARG A 682 18.67 1.12 -3.51
N ALA A 683 18.79 1.50 -4.79
CA ALA A 683 19.96 1.25 -5.61
C ALA A 683 21.25 1.83 -4.98
N ARG A 684 21.20 3.03 -4.39
CA ARG A 684 22.33 3.61 -3.67
C ARG A 684 22.71 2.83 -2.42
N ILE A 685 21.73 2.56 -1.56
CA ILE A 685 21.96 1.81 -0.32
C ILE A 685 22.49 0.41 -0.64
N GLN A 686 22.01 -0.19 -1.73
CA GLN A 686 22.45 -1.50 -2.21
C GLN A 686 23.95 -1.56 -2.48
N CYS A 687 24.55 -0.46 -2.96
CA CYS A 687 25.97 -0.36 -3.25
C CYS A 687 26.85 -0.47 -2.00
N ILE A 688 26.30 -0.30 -0.78
CA ILE A 688 27.04 -0.51 0.48
C ILE A 688 27.62 -1.92 0.56
N ALA A 689 26.93 -2.92 -0.01
CA ALA A 689 27.46 -4.27 -0.08
C ALA A 689 28.73 -4.36 -0.95
N ASP A 690 28.78 -3.66 -2.07
CA ASP A 690 29.95 -3.61 -2.97
C ASP A 690 31.12 -2.80 -2.39
N THR A 691 30.82 -1.82 -1.54
CA THR A 691 31.78 -0.91 -0.88
C THR A 691 31.88 -1.15 0.63
N TYR A 692 31.72 -2.39 1.09
CA TYR A 692 31.62 -2.72 2.52
C TYR A 692 32.81 -2.19 3.36
N GLY A 693 34.01 -2.12 2.78
CA GLY A 693 35.20 -1.62 3.46
C GLY A 693 35.14 -0.12 3.78
N ASP A 694 34.51 0.68 2.91
CA ASP A 694 34.24 2.09 3.17
C ASP A 694 33.18 2.25 4.25
N TRP A 695 32.11 1.45 4.16
CA TRP A 695 31.06 1.43 5.18
C TRP A 695 31.60 1.05 6.56
N ALA A 696 32.47 0.04 6.65
CA ALA A 696 33.09 -0.36 7.90
C ALA A 696 33.91 0.78 8.54
N ARG A 697 34.68 1.53 7.73
CA ARG A 697 35.42 2.72 8.19
C ARG A 697 34.49 3.83 8.65
N LEU A 698 33.40 4.08 7.92
CA LEU A 698 32.39 5.08 8.30
C LEU A 698 31.74 4.72 9.65
N GLU A 699 31.41 3.44 9.87
CA GLU A 699 30.83 2.98 11.14
C GLU A 699 31.77 3.19 12.34
N GLU A 700 33.09 3.14 12.14
CA GLU A 700 34.08 3.35 13.21
C GLU A 700 34.10 4.80 13.72
N THR A 701 33.77 5.76 12.86
CA THR A 701 33.81 7.20 13.17
C THR A 701 32.41 7.80 13.35
N ALA A 702 31.34 7.05 13.03
CA ALA A 702 29.95 7.52 13.10
C ALA A 702 29.51 8.05 14.47
N ALA A 703 30.08 7.53 15.56
CA ALA A 703 29.79 7.98 16.91
C ALA A 703 30.28 9.43 17.18
N GLU A 704 31.20 9.97 16.37
CA GLU A 704 31.67 11.35 16.49
C GLU A 704 30.57 12.35 16.05
N PHE A 705 29.77 11.97 15.06
CA PHE A 705 28.70 12.82 14.51
C PHE A 705 27.36 12.58 15.17
N LEU A 706 27.08 11.32 15.52
CA LEU A 706 25.86 10.92 16.22
C LEU A 706 26.24 10.07 17.46
N PRO A 707 26.66 10.73 18.56
CA PRO A 707 27.11 10.05 19.75
C PRO A 707 25.97 9.30 20.43
N VAL A 708 26.28 8.09 20.93
CA VAL A 708 25.35 7.34 21.78
C VAL A 708 25.34 7.98 23.16
N THR A 709 24.24 8.63 23.51
CA THR A 709 24.05 9.30 24.80
C THR A 709 22.99 8.59 25.65
N HIS A 710 23.03 8.83 26.96
CA HIS A 710 21.96 8.42 27.87
C HIS A 710 21.16 9.63 28.30
N LYS A 711 19.91 9.74 27.81
CA LYS A 711 19.00 10.85 28.11
C LYS A 711 17.66 10.31 28.56
N ASN A 712 17.15 10.83 29.68
CA ASN A 712 15.83 10.45 30.23
C ASN A 712 15.61 8.93 30.37
N GLY A 713 16.67 8.18 30.72
CA GLY A 713 16.60 6.71 30.84
C GLY A 713 16.73 5.93 29.52
N TYR A 714 16.83 6.62 28.38
CA TYR A 714 17.00 6.02 27.05
C TYR A 714 18.45 6.05 26.59
N THR A 715 18.82 5.08 25.76
CA THR A 715 20.03 5.14 24.92
C THR A 715 19.67 5.77 23.57
N VAL A 716 20.21 6.94 23.28
CA VAL A 716 19.82 7.78 22.13
C VAL A 716 21.04 8.14 21.28
N PRO A 717 21.07 7.75 19.98
CA PRO A 717 20.22 6.73 19.37
C PRO A 717 20.58 5.32 19.86
N HIS A 718 19.65 4.39 19.69
CA HIS A 718 19.97 2.96 19.72
C HIS A 718 20.96 2.63 18.57
N PRO A 719 22.04 1.84 18.75
CA PRO A 719 23.04 1.60 17.70
C PRO A 719 22.48 1.08 16.36
N ILE A 720 21.53 0.14 16.43
CA ILE A 720 20.80 -0.35 15.24
C ILE A 720 20.02 0.76 14.52
N LEU A 721 19.42 1.69 15.27
CA LEU A 721 18.73 2.83 14.70
C LEU A 721 19.70 3.83 14.07
N ALA A 722 20.86 4.06 14.69
CA ALA A 722 21.92 4.88 14.10
C ALA A 722 22.39 4.30 12.75
N ARG A 723 22.61 2.97 12.66
CA ARG A 723 22.90 2.31 11.38
C ARG A 723 21.79 2.51 10.35
N PHE A 724 20.53 2.37 10.76
CA PHE A 724 19.38 2.58 9.88
C PHE A 724 19.35 4.01 9.34
N PHE A 725 19.58 4.99 10.21
CA PHE A 725 19.68 6.41 9.87
C PHE A 725 20.80 6.66 8.86
N TRP A 726 22.03 6.22 9.14
CA TRP A 726 23.18 6.47 8.26
C TRP A 726 23.01 5.83 6.87
N GLN A 727 22.48 4.61 6.78
CA GLN A 727 22.16 4.01 5.49
C GLN A 727 21.08 4.80 4.75
N SER A 728 20.03 5.22 5.44
CA SER A 728 18.96 6.02 4.82
C SER A 728 19.48 7.38 4.33
N LEU A 729 20.35 8.04 5.11
CA LEU A 729 20.98 9.30 4.72
C LEU A 729 21.92 9.13 3.52
N LEU A 730 22.74 8.07 3.47
CA LEU A 730 23.59 7.75 2.30
C LEU A 730 22.77 7.50 1.02
N GLY A 731 21.61 6.85 1.15
CA GLY A 731 20.70 6.66 0.03
C GLY A 731 20.04 7.94 -0.47
N PHE A 732 20.02 8.97 0.36
CA PHE A 732 19.27 10.21 0.16
C PHE A 732 20.17 11.41 -0.20
N TRP A 733 21.40 11.45 0.30
CA TRP A 733 22.37 12.54 0.16
C TRP A 733 23.08 12.56 -1.21
N PRO A 734 23.62 13.69 -1.70
CA PRO A 734 23.31 15.10 -1.41
C PRO A 734 22.13 15.62 -2.27
N LEU A 735 21.40 14.71 -2.90
CA LEU A 735 20.48 15.02 -4.00
C LEU A 735 19.04 15.14 -3.51
N ALA A 736 18.86 15.89 -2.43
CA ALA A 736 17.55 16.20 -1.89
C ALA A 736 16.73 16.97 -2.94
N ASP A 737 15.78 16.26 -3.55
CA ASP A 737 14.59 16.78 -4.24
C ASP A 737 14.75 18.11 -4.97
N LEU A 738 15.69 18.14 -5.92
CA LEU A 738 15.86 19.25 -6.86
C LEU A 738 14.62 19.47 -7.74
N GLU A 739 13.60 18.60 -7.67
CA GLU A 739 12.34 18.73 -8.39
C GLU A 739 11.47 19.87 -7.85
N ASN A 740 11.58 20.18 -6.56
CA ASN A 740 10.80 21.23 -5.90
C ASN A 740 11.64 22.44 -5.46
N THR A 741 12.88 22.54 -5.97
CA THR A 741 13.74 23.71 -5.76
C THR A 741 14.04 24.38 -7.11
N ASP A 742 14.11 25.71 -7.14
CA ASP A 742 14.44 26.49 -8.35
C ASP A 742 15.92 26.33 -8.80
N TYR A 743 16.66 25.38 -8.23
CA TYR A 743 18.07 25.18 -8.51
C TYR A 743 18.28 24.32 -9.76
N GLU A 744 19.11 24.83 -10.67
CA GLU A 744 19.68 23.99 -11.72
C GLU A 744 20.58 22.95 -11.07
N PHE A 745 20.38 21.66 -11.42
CA PHE A 745 21.15 20.53 -10.87
C PHE A 745 22.70 20.76 -10.92
N GLU A 746 23.16 21.57 -11.88
CA GLU A 746 24.55 22.03 -12.00
C GLU A 746 25.08 22.80 -10.78
N SER A 747 24.26 23.58 -10.08
CA SER A 747 24.75 24.34 -8.92
C SER A 747 25.10 23.44 -7.73
N VAL A 748 24.39 22.32 -7.56
CA VAL A 748 24.52 21.44 -6.38
C VAL A 748 25.70 20.48 -6.50
N ILE A 749 25.98 19.97 -7.70
CA ILE A 749 27.12 19.06 -7.93
C ILE A 749 28.28 19.75 -8.65
N ALA A 750 28.05 20.74 -9.53
CA ALA A 750 29.09 21.28 -10.41
C ALA A 750 29.74 22.60 -9.91
N ARG A 751 29.19 23.31 -8.91
CA ARG A 751 29.77 24.60 -8.46
C ARG A 751 30.65 24.56 -7.21
N GLY A 752 30.72 23.45 -6.48
CA GLY A 752 31.52 23.41 -5.23
C GLY A 752 31.11 24.51 -4.23
N THR A 753 29.85 24.95 -4.27
CA THR A 753 29.30 26.03 -3.43
C THR A 753 28.79 25.54 -2.07
N GLY A 754 28.95 24.26 -1.74
CA GLY A 754 28.41 23.63 -0.53
C GLY A 754 26.88 23.49 -0.55
N ILE A 755 26.34 22.75 0.42
CA ILE A 755 24.89 22.67 0.68
C ILE A 755 24.42 23.95 1.42
N ASP A 756 23.67 24.81 0.73
CA ASP A 756 23.05 25.99 1.35
C ASP A 756 21.72 25.66 2.07
N ASP A 757 21.11 26.66 2.73
CA ASP A 757 19.88 26.48 3.49
C ASP A 757 18.66 26.05 2.64
N SER A 758 18.63 26.39 1.35
CA SER A 758 17.52 26.03 0.46
C SER A 758 17.45 24.52 0.18
N ILE A 759 18.58 23.82 0.28
CA ILE A 759 18.71 22.37 0.12
C ILE A 759 18.79 21.70 1.49
N GLY A 760 19.59 22.27 2.40
CA GLY A 760 19.83 21.76 3.74
C GLY A 760 18.55 21.70 4.58
N SER A 761 17.69 22.72 4.49
CA SER A 761 16.43 22.76 5.25
C SER A 761 15.45 21.66 4.80
N PRO A 762 15.05 21.52 3.52
CA PRO A 762 14.19 20.42 3.09
C PRO A 762 14.78 19.02 3.39
N LEU A 763 16.09 18.86 3.24
CA LEU A 763 16.80 17.61 3.56
C LEU A 763 16.60 17.23 5.04
N ARG A 764 16.85 18.18 5.96
CA ARG A 764 16.67 17.98 7.41
C ARG A 764 15.22 17.66 7.77
N HIS A 765 14.25 18.42 7.25
CA HIS A 765 12.83 18.21 7.52
C HIS A 765 12.35 16.83 7.06
N ARG A 766 12.62 16.45 5.80
CA ARG A 766 12.21 15.15 5.26
C ARG A 766 12.84 13.98 6.02
N MET A 767 14.12 14.10 6.38
CA MET A 767 14.79 13.07 7.17
C MET A 767 14.26 12.99 8.60
N ARG A 768 13.92 14.13 9.23
CA ARG A 768 13.29 14.18 10.55
C ARG A 768 11.94 13.46 10.55
N ASP A 769 11.07 13.79 9.61
CA ASP A 769 9.73 13.20 9.49
C ASP A 769 9.81 11.69 9.21
N TYR A 770 10.71 11.32 8.30
CA TYR A 770 11.01 9.92 8.01
C TYR A 770 11.48 9.16 9.27
N MET A 771 12.42 9.73 10.03
CA MET A 771 12.95 9.08 11.23
C MET A 771 11.92 9.01 12.36
N GLN A 772 10.99 9.98 12.46
CA GLN A 772 9.84 9.90 13.37
C GLN A 772 8.91 8.73 13.00
N LYS A 773 8.61 8.55 11.72
CA LYS A 773 7.83 7.39 11.25
C LYS A 773 8.58 6.08 11.54
N VAL A 774 9.89 6.02 11.27
CA VAL A 774 10.73 4.84 11.53
C VAL A 774 10.66 4.40 13.00
N ILE A 775 10.81 5.31 13.96
CA ILE A 775 10.78 4.94 15.39
C ILE A 775 9.39 4.56 15.89
N ARG A 776 8.34 5.18 15.35
CA ARG A 776 6.94 4.85 15.70
C ARG A 776 6.51 3.51 15.12
N GLU A 777 6.93 3.16 13.89
CA GLU A 777 6.71 1.83 13.31
C GLU A 777 7.59 0.76 13.96
N ALA A 778 8.81 1.12 14.35
CA ALA A 778 9.67 0.22 15.09
C ALA A 778 9.06 -0.18 16.44
N ARG A 779 8.22 0.62 17.11
CA ARG A 779 7.50 0.25 18.35
C ARG A 779 8.42 -0.28 19.46
N VAL A 780 9.63 0.29 19.58
CA VAL A 780 10.62 -0.11 20.60
C VAL A 780 10.48 0.76 21.84
N HIS A 781 10.57 2.08 21.67
CA HIS A 781 10.46 3.07 22.75
C HIS A 781 9.23 3.98 22.60
N THR A 782 8.86 4.32 21.37
CA THR A 782 7.65 5.11 21.04
C THR A 782 6.75 4.34 20.07
N SER A 783 5.51 4.77 19.90
CA SER A 783 4.55 4.21 18.95
C SER A 783 3.49 5.25 18.55
N TRP A 784 2.72 4.98 17.50
CA TRP A 784 1.56 5.83 17.15
C TRP A 784 0.48 5.86 18.24
N VAL A 785 0.32 4.77 19.01
CA VAL A 785 -0.73 4.67 20.05
C VAL A 785 -0.32 5.44 21.31
N ASN A 786 0.92 5.25 21.74
CA ASN A 786 1.50 5.91 22.89
C ASN A 786 2.83 6.54 22.45
N PRO A 787 2.80 7.78 21.91
CA PRO A 787 4.00 8.53 21.60
C PRO A 787 4.75 8.87 22.89
N ASP A 788 6.07 8.69 22.86
CA ASP A 788 6.98 9.15 23.92
C ASP A 788 7.73 10.39 23.44
N SER A 789 7.19 11.57 23.76
CA SER A 789 7.73 12.85 23.29
C SER A 789 9.16 13.10 23.79
N ASP A 790 9.50 12.67 25.01
CA ASP A 790 10.84 12.86 25.56
C ASP A 790 11.88 12.06 24.77
N TYR A 791 11.56 10.83 24.39
CA TYR A 791 12.41 10.01 23.53
C TYR A 791 12.47 10.56 22.10
N GLU A 792 11.32 10.90 21.50
CA GLU A 792 11.23 11.41 20.14
C GLU A 792 12.03 12.71 19.98
N ASP A 793 11.81 13.70 20.84
CA ASP A 793 12.48 14.99 20.76
C ASP A 793 13.99 14.86 21.00
N ALA A 794 14.40 14.05 21.97
CA ALA A 794 15.82 13.80 22.24
C ALA A 794 16.53 13.19 21.02
N LEU A 795 15.92 12.19 20.36
CA LEU A 795 16.50 11.53 19.20
C LEU A 795 16.49 12.41 17.95
N LEU A 796 15.34 13.02 17.64
CA LEU A 796 15.18 13.82 16.43
C LEU A 796 16.08 15.05 16.47
N LYS A 797 16.35 15.62 17.66
CA LYS A 797 17.33 16.68 17.83
C LYS A 797 18.75 16.19 17.51
N GLU A 798 19.18 15.05 18.02
CA GLU A 798 20.53 14.51 17.74
C GLU A 798 20.72 14.20 16.24
N ILE A 799 19.68 13.70 15.58
CA ILE A 799 19.68 13.48 14.13
C ILE A 799 19.81 14.81 13.37
N ASP A 800 19.02 15.82 13.73
CA ASP A 800 19.06 17.14 13.10
C ASP A 800 20.42 17.82 13.30
N ASP A 801 20.97 17.78 14.52
CA ASP A 801 22.31 18.27 14.84
C ASP A 801 23.40 17.54 14.04
N ALA A 802 23.29 16.22 13.86
CA ALA A 802 24.25 15.43 13.09
C ALA A 802 24.23 15.82 11.60
N ILE A 803 23.05 16.05 11.02
CA ILE A 803 22.91 16.52 9.64
C ILE A 803 23.47 17.94 9.50
N ALA A 804 23.14 18.84 10.43
CA ALA A 804 23.64 20.21 10.42
C ALA A 804 25.18 20.27 10.48
N LYS A 805 25.80 19.48 11.37
CA LYS A 805 27.27 19.34 11.44
C LYS A 805 27.86 18.80 10.14
N LEU A 806 27.19 17.85 9.50
CA LEU A 806 27.64 17.28 8.24
C LEU A 806 27.58 18.31 7.10
N ILE A 807 26.52 19.12 7.02
CA ILE A 807 26.40 20.25 6.08
C ILE A 807 27.54 21.25 6.31
N GLU A 808 27.79 21.62 7.57
CA GLU A 808 28.86 22.56 7.92
C GLU A 808 30.26 22.02 7.55
N SER A 809 30.52 20.74 7.86
CA SER A 809 31.76 20.06 7.46
C SER A 809 31.92 19.98 5.95
N GLU A 810 30.84 19.68 5.21
CA GLU A 810 30.85 19.65 3.74
C GLU A 810 31.24 21.03 3.18
N SER A 811 30.61 22.10 3.66
CA SER A 811 30.93 23.47 3.24
C SER A 811 32.39 23.84 3.51
N ARG A 812 32.95 23.45 4.66
CA ARG A 812 34.38 23.66 4.97
C ARG A 812 35.29 22.88 4.03
N LEU A 813 35.01 21.59 3.81
CA LEU A 813 35.79 20.72 2.92
C LEU A 813 35.75 21.19 1.46
N HIS A 814 34.74 21.98 1.07
CA HIS A 814 34.68 22.62 -0.25
C HIS A 814 35.47 23.92 -0.36
N HIS A 815 35.66 24.67 0.73
CA HIS A 815 36.33 25.99 0.72
C HIS A 815 37.84 25.95 1.00
N ASP A 816 38.37 24.91 1.65
CA ASP A 816 39.82 24.77 1.88
C ASP A 816 40.54 24.24 0.63
N ASP A 817 41.64 24.90 0.24
CA ASP A 817 42.56 24.43 -0.80
C ASP A 817 43.03 23.02 -0.42
N ARG A 818 42.94 22.05 -1.34
CA ARG A 818 43.18 20.60 -1.16
C ARG A 818 44.60 20.23 -0.67
N SER A 819 45.39 21.21 -0.25
CA SER A 819 46.76 21.12 0.24
C SER A 819 46.88 20.94 1.76
N THR A 820 45.84 21.23 2.55
CA THR A 820 45.82 20.97 4.01
C THR A 820 45.27 19.57 4.31
N THR A 821 46.04 18.78 5.07
CA THR A 821 45.55 17.52 5.65
C THR A 821 44.30 17.84 6.47
N PRO A 822 43.14 17.22 6.19
CA PRO A 822 41.93 17.47 6.97
C PRO A 822 42.21 17.26 8.45
N GLY A 823 41.79 18.21 9.30
CA GLY A 823 41.88 18.02 10.73
C GLY A 823 41.10 16.77 11.16
N GLU A 824 41.48 16.16 12.29
CA GLU A 824 40.78 14.97 12.83
C GLU A 824 39.26 15.15 12.93
N ARG A 825 38.79 16.40 13.05
CA ARG A 825 37.38 16.80 13.17
C ARG A 825 36.51 16.52 11.94
N ASP A 826 37.06 16.53 10.72
CA ASP A 826 36.25 16.36 9.48
C ASP A 826 36.41 14.95 8.85
N ARG A 827 37.08 14.03 9.55
CA ARG A 827 37.36 12.68 9.06
C ARG A 827 36.10 11.90 8.68
N PHE A 828 35.08 11.89 9.54
CA PHE A 828 33.81 11.21 9.23
C PHE A 828 33.10 11.88 8.05
N ALA A 829 33.03 13.21 8.00
CA ALA A 829 32.40 13.92 6.89
C ALA A 829 33.08 13.59 5.55
N GLN A 830 34.42 13.57 5.51
CA GLN A 830 35.17 13.16 4.32
C GLN A 830 34.87 11.71 3.92
N GLN A 831 34.83 10.77 4.87
CA GLN A 831 34.46 9.38 4.63
C GLN A 831 33.02 9.25 4.11
N PHE A 832 32.09 10.00 4.69
CA PHE A 832 30.69 10.02 4.32
C PHE A 832 30.49 10.56 2.90
N LEU A 833 31.11 11.70 2.57
CA LEU A 833 31.03 12.32 1.24
C LEU A 833 31.66 11.43 0.17
N THR A 834 32.86 10.89 0.44
CA THR A 834 33.55 9.96 -0.47
C THR A 834 32.70 8.71 -0.72
N LEU A 835 32.07 8.15 0.32
CA LEU A 835 31.18 7.02 0.17
C LEU A 835 29.94 7.43 -0.63
N THR A 836 29.33 8.58 -0.35
CA THR A 836 28.13 9.04 -1.06
C THR A 836 28.38 9.21 -2.55
N GLU A 837 29.51 9.78 -2.97
CA GLU A 837 29.90 9.89 -4.39
C GLU A 837 29.96 8.51 -5.06
N ARG A 838 30.59 7.53 -4.40
CA ARG A 838 30.66 6.14 -4.86
C ARG A 838 29.27 5.53 -5.02
N LEU A 839 28.43 5.67 -3.98
CA LEU A 839 27.07 5.13 -3.98
C LEU A 839 26.19 5.83 -5.02
N ALA A 840 26.40 7.12 -5.30
CA ALA A 840 25.63 7.85 -6.29
C ALA A 840 25.89 7.33 -7.71
N ILE A 841 27.16 7.09 -8.07
CA ILE A 841 27.55 6.51 -9.37
C ILE A 841 27.08 5.06 -9.48
N GLY A 842 27.36 4.25 -8.46
CA GLY A 842 26.92 2.86 -8.40
C GLY A 842 25.40 2.73 -8.47
N GLY A 843 24.70 3.58 -7.72
CA GLY A 843 23.24 3.64 -7.69
C GLY A 843 22.66 4.07 -9.04
N ALA A 844 23.27 5.03 -9.75
CA ALA A 844 22.84 5.41 -11.10
C ALA A 844 22.97 4.25 -12.09
N ARG A 845 24.10 3.50 -12.06
CA ARG A 845 24.31 2.30 -12.88
C ARG A 845 23.27 1.22 -12.58
N LEU A 846 23.05 0.91 -11.30
CA LEU A 846 22.06 -0.08 -10.87
C LEU A 846 20.65 0.36 -11.28
N SER A 847 20.31 1.64 -11.13
CA SER A 847 18.98 2.15 -11.49
C SER A 847 18.72 2.07 -13.00
N LEU A 848 19.73 2.31 -13.84
CA LEU A 848 19.64 2.12 -15.30
C LEU A 848 19.52 0.64 -15.68
N ALA A 849 20.24 -0.25 -14.97
CA ALA A 849 20.10 -1.69 -15.13
C ALA A 849 18.70 -2.17 -14.72
N TRP A 850 18.19 -1.72 -13.57
CA TRP A 850 16.85 -2.06 -13.07
C TRP A 850 15.76 -1.58 -14.00
N LEU A 851 15.86 -0.34 -14.49
CA LEU A 851 14.96 0.22 -15.50
C LEU A 851 14.94 -0.63 -16.77
N THR A 852 16.12 -1.04 -17.24
CA THR A 852 16.25 -1.91 -18.42
C THR A 852 15.62 -3.27 -18.18
N LEU A 853 15.88 -3.89 -17.02
CA LEU A 853 15.26 -5.17 -16.66
C LEU A 853 13.74 -5.05 -16.57
N ALA A 854 13.21 -4.00 -15.95
CA ALA A 854 11.77 -3.75 -15.85
C ALA A 854 11.12 -3.62 -17.23
N CYS A 855 11.79 -2.94 -18.16
CA CYS A 855 11.28 -2.76 -19.51
C CYS A 855 11.47 -4.00 -20.41
N MET A 856 12.51 -4.82 -20.21
CA MET A 856 12.87 -5.85 -21.20
C MET A 856 12.52 -7.28 -20.77
N CYS A 857 12.37 -7.53 -19.47
CA CYS A 857 11.88 -8.80 -18.97
C CYS A 857 10.43 -9.06 -19.42
N PRO A 858 9.92 -10.31 -19.35
CA PRO A 858 8.50 -10.61 -19.51
C PRO A 858 7.64 -9.68 -18.65
N GLY A 859 6.44 -9.37 -19.15
CA GLY A 859 5.42 -8.44 -18.65
C GLY A 859 5.69 -6.94 -18.76
N VAL A 860 4.90 -6.18 -17.99
CA VAL A 860 4.57 -4.79 -18.30
C VAL A 860 5.30 -3.84 -17.34
N PRO A 861 6.28 -3.02 -17.78
CA PRO A 861 6.90 -2.03 -16.92
C PRO A 861 5.87 -1.05 -16.37
N ASP A 862 5.90 -0.86 -15.05
CA ASP A 862 5.10 0.16 -14.36
C ASP A 862 5.99 1.30 -13.87
N ILE A 863 5.68 2.50 -14.34
CA ILE A 863 6.41 3.71 -14.01
C ILE A 863 5.59 4.51 -13.00
N TYR A 864 6.06 4.55 -11.76
CA TYR A 864 5.48 5.45 -10.75
C TYR A 864 5.79 6.90 -11.06
N GLN A 865 4.83 7.79 -10.88
CA GLN A 865 4.99 9.22 -11.17
C GLN A 865 6.30 9.77 -10.58
N GLY A 866 7.06 10.43 -11.43
CA GLY A 866 8.36 10.98 -11.09
C GLY A 866 9.55 10.04 -11.32
N GLY A 867 9.33 8.75 -11.54
CA GLY A 867 10.38 7.74 -11.74
C GLY A 867 11.16 7.82 -13.05
N GLU A 868 10.82 8.74 -13.96
CA GLU A 868 11.54 8.95 -15.23
C GLU A 868 12.92 9.59 -15.03
N LEU A 869 13.06 10.34 -13.94
CA LEU A 869 14.32 10.94 -13.48
C LEU A 869 14.77 10.26 -12.18
N TRP A 870 15.84 10.77 -11.57
CA TRP A 870 16.29 10.30 -10.27
C TRP A 870 15.27 10.68 -9.19
N ASN A 871 14.61 9.70 -8.60
CA ASN A 871 13.61 9.87 -7.56
C ASN A 871 14.20 9.42 -6.22
N PHE A 872 14.37 10.36 -5.29
CA PHE A 872 14.88 10.11 -3.95
C PHE A 872 13.80 10.22 -2.87
N SER A 873 12.65 9.59 -3.13
CA SER A 873 11.56 9.52 -2.15
C SER A 873 11.77 8.42 -1.11
N LEU A 874 11.40 8.71 0.12
CA LEU A 874 11.29 7.80 1.26
C LEU A 874 9.83 7.32 1.40
N VAL A 875 9.48 6.68 2.51
CA VAL A 875 8.14 6.13 2.72
C VAL A 875 7.08 7.24 2.75
N ASP A 876 5.85 6.91 2.34
CA ASP A 876 4.64 7.72 2.51
C ASP A 876 4.64 8.52 3.84
N PRO A 877 4.32 9.83 3.83
CA PRO A 877 3.86 10.63 2.70
C PRO A 877 4.95 11.17 1.77
N ASP A 878 6.23 10.86 1.99
CA ASP A 878 7.32 11.45 1.20
C ASP A 878 7.31 11.01 -0.28
N ASN A 879 6.83 9.80 -0.59
CA ASN A 879 6.63 9.30 -1.95
C ASN A 879 5.33 9.79 -2.62
N ARG A 880 4.56 10.64 -1.96
CA ARG A 880 3.31 11.24 -2.48
C ARG A 880 3.43 12.73 -2.78
N ARG A 881 4.65 13.27 -2.71
CA ARG A 881 4.95 14.66 -3.08
C ARG A 881 4.57 14.94 -4.54
N ARG A 882 4.32 16.23 -4.82
CA ARG A 882 3.97 16.71 -6.16
C ARG A 882 5.11 16.45 -7.15
N VAL A 883 4.74 16.12 -8.38
CA VAL A 883 5.66 15.89 -9.51
C VAL A 883 5.60 17.07 -10.48
N ASP A 884 6.76 17.64 -10.84
CA ASP A 884 6.84 18.65 -11.89
C ASP A 884 6.87 18.00 -13.28
N PHE A 885 5.70 17.87 -13.89
CA PHE A 885 5.54 17.37 -15.26
C PHE A 885 6.00 18.35 -16.33
N ARG A 886 5.98 19.67 -16.08
CA ARG A 886 6.44 20.66 -17.06
C ARG A 886 7.94 20.55 -17.27
N ARG A 887 8.70 20.38 -16.19
CA ARG A 887 10.14 20.12 -16.27
C ARG A 887 10.45 18.82 -17.01
N ARG A 888 9.73 17.75 -16.70
CA ARG A 888 9.89 16.45 -17.38
C ARG A 888 9.58 16.55 -18.87
N GLU A 889 8.53 17.29 -19.21
CA GLU A 889 8.20 17.53 -20.61
C GLU A 889 9.33 18.26 -21.34
N LYS A 890 9.88 19.34 -20.76
CA LYS A 890 11.03 20.05 -21.34
C LYS A 890 12.25 19.15 -21.51
N ILE A 891 12.54 18.31 -20.51
CA ILE A 891 13.66 17.35 -20.59
C ILE A 891 13.42 16.32 -21.69
N LEU A 892 12.21 15.77 -21.80
CA LEU A 892 11.87 14.84 -22.87
C LEU A 892 11.95 15.50 -24.25
N GLN A 893 11.46 16.75 -24.39
CA GLN A 893 11.60 17.53 -25.61
C GLN A 893 13.07 17.72 -26.00
N GLN A 894 13.93 18.03 -25.02
CA GLN A 894 15.37 18.12 -25.25
C GLN A 894 15.94 16.76 -25.69
N VAL A 895 15.62 15.67 -24.99
CA VAL A 895 16.09 14.31 -25.35
C VAL A 895 15.68 13.96 -26.78
N VAL A 896 14.44 14.24 -27.17
CA VAL A 896 13.93 13.98 -28.53
C VAL A 896 14.64 14.85 -29.56
N TYR A 897 14.82 16.15 -29.28
CA TYR A 897 15.55 17.06 -30.16
C TYR A 897 17.00 16.58 -30.39
N GLU A 898 17.72 16.24 -29.32
CA GLU A 898 19.09 15.72 -29.39
C GLU A 898 19.15 14.39 -30.18
N LEU A 899 18.11 13.55 -30.10
CA LEU A 899 18.00 12.32 -30.87
C LEU A 899 17.77 12.55 -32.36
N GLU A 900 16.92 13.52 -32.73
CA GLU A 900 16.63 13.86 -34.12
C GLU A 900 17.82 14.54 -34.83
N HIS A 901 18.70 15.18 -34.05
CA HIS A 901 19.89 15.89 -34.56
C HIS A 901 21.19 15.13 -34.28
N ALA A 902 21.13 14.00 -33.58
CA ALA A 902 22.26 13.09 -33.43
C ALA A 902 22.46 12.32 -34.73
N GLY A 903 23.60 12.54 -35.41
CA GLY A 903 24.12 11.54 -36.35
C GLY A 903 24.48 10.25 -35.62
N ASP A 904 24.83 9.18 -36.37
CA ASP A 904 25.35 7.95 -35.78
C ASP A 904 26.51 8.28 -34.82
N TRP A 905 26.46 7.77 -33.58
CA TRP A 905 27.44 8.09 -32.53
C TRP A 905 28.85 7.50 -32.78
N HIS A 906 29.23 7.25 -34.04
CA HIS A 906 30.45 6.53 -34.43
C HIS A 906 31.20 7.00 -35.69
N ASP A 907 30.72 7.99 -36.47
CA ASP A 907 31.37 8.29 -37.76
C ASP A 907 32.61 9.21 -37.66
N SER A 908 33.44 9.07 -36.62
CA SER A 908 34.80 9.64 -36.59
C SER A 908 35.84 8.54 -36.64
N THR A 909 36.32 8.24 -37.84
CA THR A 909 37.28 7.17 -38.19
C THR A 909 38.71 7.37 -37.68
N GLU A 910 38.94 8.15 -36.62
CA GLU A 910 40.30 8.42 -36.12
C GLU A 910 40.58 7.67 -34.80
N SER A 911 41.17 6.48 -34.96
CA SER A 911 41.96 5.71 -33.98
C SER A 911 41.23 5.04 -32.79
N PRO A 912 41.43 3.73 -32.52
CA PRO A 912 40.74 2.95 -31.46
C PRO A 912 41.10 3.30 -29.99
N GLY A 913 41.61 4.50 -29.70
CA GLY A 913 42.27 4.78 -28.43
C GLY A 913 41.63 5.84 -27.53
N GLN A 914 41.00 6.90 -28.05
CA GLN A 914 40.73 8.10 -27.23
C GLN A 914 39.43 8.89 -27.53
N GLY A 915 38.43 8.32 -28.23
CA GLY A 915 37.22 9.07 -28.63
C GLY A 915 35.87 8.35 -28.54
N ASN A 916 35.73 7.25 -27.81
CA ASN A 916 34.53 6.39 -27.86
C ASN A 916 33.64 6.53 -26.60
N GLY A 917 32.68 7.46 -26.55
CA GLY A 917 31.81 7.59 -25.38
C GLY A 917 30.50 8.31 -25.64
N LEU A 918 29.53 8.15 -24.72
CA LEU A 918 28.22 8.84 -24.73
C LEU A 918 28.35 10.31 -25.16
N PRO A 919 27.35 10.89 -25.85
CA PRO A 919 27.29 12.33 -26.10
C PRO A 919 27.47 13.15 -24.82
N GLU A 920 28.05 14.35 -24.93
CA GLU A 920 28.35 15.21 -23.78
C GLU A 920 27.14 15.44 -22.87
N TRP A 921 25.95 15.67 -23.47
CA TRP A 921 24.70 15.88 -22.75
C TRP A 921 24.23 14.65 -21.96
N LEU A 922 24.67 13.44 -22.31
CA LEU A 922 24.42 12.20 -21.56
C LEU A 922 25.52 11.87 -20.55
N ARG A 923 26.76 12.34 -20.77
CA ARG A 923 27.86 12.18 -19.79
C ARG A 923 27.55 12.87 -18.48
N LYS A 924 26.76 13.94 -18.52
CA LYS A 924 26.26 14.67 -17.36
C LYS A 924 25.10 13.94 -16.66
N TRP A 925 25.33 12.68 -16.32
CA TRP A 925 24.34 11.78 -15.72
C TRP A 925 23.59 12.32 -14.48
N PRO A 926 24.16 13.20 -13.62
CA PRO A 926 23.44 13.62 -12.42
C PRO A 926 22.15 14.38 -12.75
N ASP A 927 22.04 15.06 -13.90
CA ASP A 927 20.84 15.81 -14.26
C ASP A 927 19.61 14.93 -14.61
N GLY A 928 19.78 13.60 -14.68
CA GLY A 928 18.72 12.63 -14.91
C GLY A 928 18.34 12.44 -16.38
N LYS A 929 18.90 13.23 -17.31
CA LYS A 929 18.58 13.11 -18.74
C LYS A 929 18.91 11.73 -19.30
N ILE A 930 19.97 11.09 -18.80
CA ILE A 930 20.33 9.72 -19.20
C ILE A 930 19.27 8.68 -18.83
N LYS A 931 18.60 8.85 -17.68
CA LYS A 931 17.51 7.95 -17.26
C LYS A 931 16.25 8.19 -18.10
N MET A 932 15.90 9.46 -18.35
CA MET A 932 14.82 9.83 -19.28
C MET A 932 15.08 9.26 -20.67
N TYR A 933 16.29 9.43 -21.19
CA TYR A 933 16.73 8.88 -22.48
C TYR A 933 16.57 7.36 -22.53
N ALA A 934 17.11 6.65 -21.55
CA ALA A 934 17.02 5.20 -21.50
C ALA A 934 15.56 4.74 -21.45
N LEU A 935 14.74 5.34 -20.58
CA LEU A 935 13.31 5.04 -20.47
C LEU A 935 12.60 5.28 -21.81
N TYR A 936 12.76 6.46 -22.41
CA TYR A 936 12.15 6.81 -23.69
C TYR A 936 12.49 5.77 -24.77
N ARG A 937 13.78 5.43 -24.94
CA ARG A 937 14.21 4.49 -25.99
C ARG A 937 13.70 3.07 -25.76
N LEU A 938 13.69 2.61 -24.51
CA LEU A 938 13.17 1.29 -24.15
C LEU A 938 11.65 1.22 -24.35
N LEU A 939 10.92 2.27 -24.00
CA LEU A 939 9.47 2.34 -24.21
C LEU A 939 9.10 2.45 -25.69
N GLN A 940 9.83 3.24 -26.50
CA GLN A 940 9.62 3.26 -27.95
C GLN A 940 9.84 1.88 -28.56
N LEU A 941 10.89 1.15 -28.15
CA LEU A 941 11.12 -0.22 -28.62
C LEU A 941 9.92 -1.14 -28.30
N ARG A 942 9.35 -1.03 -27.09
CA ARG A 942 8.15 -1.79 -26.72
C ARG A 942 6.91 -1.38 -27.50
N ARG A 943 6.78 -0.10 -27.84
CA ARG A 943 5.67 0.43 -28.63
C ARG A 943 5.77 -0.01 -30.10
N GLU A 944 6.97 -0.09 -30.65
CA GLU A 944 7.23 -0.57 -32.01
C GLU A 944 7.02 -2.09 -32.15
N HIS A 945 7.34 -2.86 -31.10
CA HIS A 945 7.29 -4.32 -31.12
C HIS A 945 6.46 -4.91 -29.96
N PRO A 946 5.16 -4.56 -29.79
CA PRO A 946 4.37 -4.99 -28.64
C PRO A 946 4.25 -6.52 -28.54
N ASP A 947 4.12 -7.22 -29.66
CA ASP A 947 3.98 -8.68 -29.68
C ASP A 947 5.24 -9.41 -29.20
N LEU A 948 6.43 -8.85 -29.46
CA LEU A 948 7.68 -9.38 -28.92
C LEU A 948 7.66 -9.40 -27.39
N PHE A 949 7.16 -8.33 -26.77
CA PHE A 949 7.24 -8.19 -25.31
C PHE A 949 6.10 -8.92 -24.60
N VAL A 950 4.95 -9.07 -25.23
CA VAL A 950 3.80 -9.81 -24.68
C VAL A 950 3.91 -11.31 -24.93
N HIS A 951 4.31 -11.72 -26.14
CA HIS A 951 4.27 -13.14 -26.57
C HIS A 951 5.64 -13.72 -26.93
N GLY A 952 6.66 -12.88 -27.15
CA GLY A 952 7.99 -13.35 -27.53
C GLY A 952 8.71 -14.10 -26.42
N SER A 953 9.48 -15.12 -26.82
CA SER A 953 10.21 -16.03 -25.93
C SER A 953 11.15 -15.30 -24.97
N PHE A 954 11.54 -15.97 -23.89
CA PHE A 954 12.58 -15.53 -22.98
C PHE A 954 13.69 -16.58 -22.92
N GLU A 955 14.87 -16.26 -23.45
CA GLU A 955 15.97 -17.21 -23.60
C GLU A 955 17.21 -16.71 -22.84
N PRO A 956 17.57 -17.32 -21.69
CA PRO A 956 18.74 -16.94 -20.92
C PRO A 956 20.05 -17.07 -21.71
N LEU A 957 20.99 -16.14 -21.50
CA LEU A 957 22.34 -16.17 -22.06
C LEU A 957 23.40 -16.19 -20.96
N ILE A 958 24.61 -16.64 -21.32
CA ILE A 958 25.74 -16.72 -20.40
C ILE A 958 26.63 -15.50 -20.58
N THR A 959 27.04 -14.89 -19.46
CA THR A 959 28.02 -13.79 -19.44
C THR A 959 29.37 -14.30 -18.92
N SER A 960 30.47 -13.62 -19.26
CA SER A 960 31.81 -13.91 -18.72
C SER A 960 31.95 -13.62 -17.22
N ILE A 961 30.96 -12.92 -16.64
CA ILE A 961 30.89 -12.49 -15.24
C ILE A 961 29.48 -12.78 -14.69
N PRO A 962 29.07 -14.06 -14.60
CA PRO A 962 27.67 -14.46 -14.33
C PRO A 962 27.15 -14.06 -12.94
N GLU A 963 28.04 -13.65 -12.02
CA GLU A 963 27.67 -13.10 -10.70
C GLU A 963 27.43 -11.58 -10.72
N GLU A 964 27.80 -10.91 -11.81
CA GLU A 964 27.81 -9.45 -11.94
C GLU A 964 27.07 -8.89 -13.16
N ALA A 965 26.72 -9.75 -14.12
CA ALA A 965 25.95 -9.36 -15.30
C ALA A 965 24.96 -10.45 -15.71
N ILE A 966 23.82 -10.01 -16.22
CA ILE A 966 22.75 -10.85 -16.75
C ILE A 966 22.56 -10.57 -18.25
N ALA A 967 22.25 -11.60 -19.02
CA ALA A 967 21.92 -11.46 -20.42
C ALA A 967 20.81 -12.45 -20.84
N PHE A 968 19.97 -12.06 -21.79
CA PHE A 968 18.92 -12.91 -22.36
C PHE A 968 18.49 -12.40 -23.74
N LEU A 969 17.83 -13.25 -24.51
CA LEU A 969 17.12 -12.86 -25.73
C LEU A 969 15.63 -12.75 -25.46
N ARG A 970 14.99 -11.81 -26.15
CA ARG A 970 13.57 -11.85 -26.49
C ARG A 970 13.45 -12.15 -27.97
N ARG A 971 12.65 -13.15 -28.36
CA ARG A 971 12.45 -13.50 -29.78
C ARG A 971 10.97 -13.65 -30.11
N SER A 972 10.61 -13.09 -31.26
CA SER A 972 9.36 -13.28 -31.99
C SER A 972 9.70 -13.66 -33.43
N ASP A 973 8.70 -13.93 -34.26
CA ASP A 973 8.91 -14.26 -35.67
C ASP A 973 9.52 -13.07 -36.46
N GLU A 974 9.22 -11.84 -36.05
CA GLU A 974 9.63 -10.62 -36.77
C GLU A 974 10.91 -9.98 -36.22
N CYS A 975 11.23 -10.24 -34.94
CA CYS A 975 12.24 -9.49 -34.21
C CYS A 975 12.95 -10.32 -33.16
N VAL A 976 14.27 -10.17 -33.07
CA VAL A 976 15.13 -10.68 -32.00
C VAL A 976 15.78 -9.50 -31.29
N VAL A 977 15.73 -9.51 -29.96
CA VAL A 977 16.40 -8.50 -29.12
C VAL A 977 17.33 -9.20 -28.16
N LEU A 978 18.61 -8.84 -28.17
CA LEU A 978 19.59 -9.23 -27.19
C LEU A 978 19.70 -8.14 -26.11
N ILE A 979 19.58 -8.56 -24.86
CA ILE A 979 19.64 -7.70 -23.69
C ILE A 979 20.77 -8.16 -22.80
N ALA A 980 21.62 -7.24 -22.38
CA ALA A 980 22.60 -7.50 -21.34
C ALA A 980 22.78 -6.30 -20.42
N ALA A 981 22.81 -6.54 -19.11
CA ALA A 981 22.98 -5.50 -18.10
C ALA A 981 23.92 -5.99 -16.99
N ARG A 982 24.79 -5.09 -16.50
CA ARG A 982 25.53 -5.33 -15.27
C ARG A 982 24.61 -5.09 -14.09
N THR A 983 24.56 -6.05 -13.18
CA THR A 983 23.68 -6.07 -12.02
C THR A 983 24.41 -5.71 -10.73
N ARG A 984 25.72 -5.41 -10.81
CA ARG A 984 26.56 -4.94 -9.69
C ARG A 984 27.00 -3.49 -9.91
N ALA A 985 27.24 -2.79 -8.81
CA ALA A 985 27.69 -1.41 -8.84
C ALA A 985 29.20 -1.29 -9.13
N ARG A 986 29.97 -2.36 -8.89
CA ARG A 986 31.43 -2.35 -8.83
C ARG A 986 32.11 -1.95 -10.15
N SER A 987 33.11 -1.10 -10.02
CA SER A 987 34.22 -0.90 -10.96
C SER A 987 35.52 -1.01 -10.16
N SER A 988 36.55 -1.67 -10.70
CA SER A 988 37.85 -1.87 -10.03
C SER A 988 38.59 -0.56 -9.74
N ARG A 989 38.29 0.53 -10.47
CA ARG A 989 38.71 1.91 -10.20
C ARG A 989 37.60 2.88 -10.63
N PRO A 990 36.74 3.36 -9.72
CA PRO A 990 35.79 4.40 -10.07
C PRO A 990 36.56 5.70 -10.33
N GLU A 991 36.50 6.20 -11.56
CA GLU A 991 36.57 7.65 -11.75
C GLU A 991 35.27 8.23 -11.23
N TYR A 992 35.33 9.09 -10.22
CA TYR A 992 34.14 9.66 -9.57
C TYR A 992 33.38 10.66 -10.43
N THR A 993 33.76 10.79 -11.70
CA THR A 993 33.20 11.70 -12.68
C THR A 993 32.37 10.98 -13.74
N SER A 994 32.39 9.64 -13.82
CA SER A 994 31.74 8.92 -14.93
C SER A 994 31.04 7.61 -14.54
N LEU A 995 30.06 7.24 -15.37
CA LEU A 995 29.37 5.95 -15.27
C LEU A 995 30.20 4.78 -15.83
N ARG A 996 31.46 4.98 -16.22
CA ARG A 996 32.26 3.93 -16.88
C ARG A 996 32.67 2.78 -15.97
N TYR A 997 32.49 1.55 -16.45
CA TYR A 997 33.09 0.34 -15.90
C TYR A 997 34.55 0.22 -16.36
N ALA A 998 35.46 -0.15 -15.45
CA ALA A 998 36.89 -0.27 -15.77
C ALA A 998 37.30 -1.65 -16.31
N ASP A 999 36.43 -2.66 -16.16
CA ASP A 999 36.72 -4.05 -16.51
C ASP A 999 35.84 -4.46 -17.69
N ALA A 1000 36.38 -5.16 -18.69
CA ALA A 1000 35.61 -5.67 -19.83
C ALA A 1000 34.75 -6.89 -19.45
N ALA A 1001 33.63 -7.10 -20.15
CA ALA A 1001 32.79 -8.29 -20.01
C ALA A 1001 32.18 -8.69 -21.35
N ARG A 1002 31.79 -9.97 -21.51
CA ARG A 1002 31.23 -10.49 -22.76
C ARG A 1002 29.97 -11.32 -22.52
N VAL A 1003 29.08 -11.36 -23.52
CA VAL A 1003 27.96 -12.32 -23.62
C VAL A 1003 28.30 -13.38 -24.64
N SER A 1004 28.08 -14.64 -24.31
CA SER A 1004 28.15 -15.76 -25.26
C SER A 1004 26.83 -15.88 -26.03
N LEU A 1005 26.93 -16.02 -27.36
CA LEU A 1005 25.79 -16.08 -28.27
C LEU A 1005 25.47 -17.54 -28.65
N PRO A 1006 24.20 -17.99 -28.63
CA PRO A 1006 23.82 -19.34 -29.03
C PRO A 1006 24.05 -19.63 -30.52
N GLU A 1007 24.27 -20.91 -30.83
CA GLU A 1007 24.31 -21.41 -32.20
C GLU A 1007 22.94 -21.18 -32.88
N GLY A 1008 22.94 -20.59 -34.09
CA GLY A 1008 21.72 -20.29 -34.85
C GLY A 1008 21.23 -18.84 -34.77
N LEU A 1009 21.86 -17.96 -33.99
CA LEU A 1009 21.67 -16.52 -34.15
C LEU A 1009 22.17 -16.05 -35.54
N PRO A 1010 21.54 -15.04 -36.16
CA PRO A 1010 22.02 -14.44 -37.39
C PRO A 1010 23.35 -13.70 -37.16
N LEU A 1011 24.45 -14.42 -37.31
CA LEU A 1011 25.85 -13.96 -37.16
C LEU A 1011 26.55 -13.77 -38.52
N LYS A 1012 25.80 -13.73 -39.64
CA LYS A 1012 26.40 -13.64 -40.99
C LYS A 1012 26.97 -12.24 -41.24
N GLU A 1013 28.12 -12.22 -41.92
CA GLU A 1013 28.75 -10.99 -42.41
C GLU A 1013 27.76 -10.20 -43.29
N GLY A 1014 27.47 -8.96 -42.91
CA GLY A 1014 26.49 -8.08 -43.58
C GLY A 1014 25.12 -7.96 -42.89
N LEU A 1015 24.79 -8.80 -41.89
CA LEU A 1015 23.60 -8.62 -41.07
C LEU A 1015 23.86 -7.60 -39.95
N LEU A 1016 23.10 -6.52 -39.95
CA LEU A 1016 23.25 -5.43 -38.98
C LEU A 1016 22.29 -5.64 -37.79
N TRP A 1017 22.85 -5.48 -36.59
CA TRP A 1017 22.14 -5.35 -35.34
C TRP A 1017 22.17 -3.88 -34.92
N GLN A 1018 21.04 -3.33 -34.49
CA GLN A 1018 20.99 -1.95 -34.03
C GLN A 1018 21.16 -1.89 -32.50
N ASP A 1019 22.19 -1.20 -32.02
CA ASP A 1019 22.29 -0.83 -30.60
C ASP A 1019 21.38 0.35 -30.33
N ILE A 1020 20.25 0.06 -29.70
CA ILE A 1020 19.19 1.05 -29.46
C ILE A 1020 19.73 2.16 -28.56
N LEU A 1021 20.42 1.85 -27.47
CA LEU A 1021 20.90 2.87 -26.54
C LEU A 1021 22.13 3.64 -27.02
N ARG A 1022 22.76 3.24 -28.13
CA ARG A 1022 23.94 3.91 -28.71
C ARG A 1022 23.78 4.42 -30.13
N LEU A 1023 22.61 4.24 -30.75
CA LEU A 1023 22.32 4.68 -32.12
C LEU A 1023 23.41 4.26 -33.12
N ARG A 1024 23.78 2.98 -33.10
CA ARG A 1024 24.79 2.45 -34.02
C ARG A 1024 24.42 1.07 -34.49
N ASN A 1025 24.80 0.77 -35.72
CA ASN A 1025 24.74 -0.58 -36.26
C ASN A 1025 26.01 -1.35 -35.87
N ILE A 1026 25.84 -2.60 -35.47
CA ILE A 1026 26.90 -3.52 -35.08
C ILE A 1026 26.76 -4.79 -35.91
N SER A 1027 27.87 -5.26 -36.47
CA SER A 1027 27.95 -6.58 -37.11
C SER A 1027 28.44 -7.59 -36.08
N LEU A 1028 27.65 -8.63 -35.82
CA LEU A 1028 28.05 -9.70 -34.91
C LEU A 1028 28.78 -10.78 -35.70
N GLN A 1029 30.12 -10.78 -35.64
CA GLN A 1029 30.98 -11.70 -36.42
C GLN A 1029 31.55 -12.87 -35.61
N SER A 1030 31.33 -12.88 -34.29
CA SER A 1030 31.87 -13.91 -33.39
C SER A 1030 30.74 -14.51 -32.54
N GLY A 1031 30.99 -15.67 -31.92
CA GLY A 1031 30.07 -16.26 -30.94
C GLY A 1031 29.97 -15.48 -29.61
N GLN A 1032 30.52 -14.26 -29.55
CA GLN A 1032 30.50 -13.38 -28.38
C GLN A 1032 30.25 -11.91 -28.77
N VAL A 1033 29.72 -11.13 -27.83
CA VAL A 1033 29.60 -9.67 -27.92
C VAL A 1033 30.08 -9.01 -26.63
N ASP A 1034 30.84 -7.92 -26.76
CA ASP A 1034 31.35 -7.16 -25.61
C ASP A 1034 30.21 -6.35 -24.96
N LEU A 1035 30.15 -6.37 -23.62
CA LEU A 1035 29.32 -5.46 -22.85
C LEU A 1035 29.97 -4.07 -22.88
N PRO A 1036 29.20 -3.02 -23.20
CA PRO A 1036 29.67 -1.66 -23.16
C PRO A 1036 30.14 -1.24 -21.77
N GLU A 1037 31.17 -0.40 -21.76
CA GLU A 1037 31.76 0.12 -20.52
C GLU A 1037 31.12 1.44 -20.07
N ASP A 1038 30.31 2.13 -20.89
CA ASP A 1038 29.82 3.49 -20.62
C ASP A 1038 28.72 3.62 -19.55
N GLY A 1039 28.29 2.51 -18.95
CA GLY A 1039 27.29 2.47 -17.89
C GLY A 1039 25.85 2.24 -18.37
N LEU A 1040 25.56 2.35 -19.66
CA LEU A 1040 24.27 1.96 -20.22
C LEU A 1040 24.25 0.45 -20.52
N PRO A 1041 23.13 -0.25 -20.27
CA PRO A 1041 22.96 -1.62 -20.74
C PRO A 1041 23.12 -1.78 -22.27
N LEU A 1042 23.30 -3.02 -22.71
CA LEU A 1042 23.38 -3.39 -24.12
C LEU A 1042 22.01 -3.86 -24.60
N ILE A 1043 21.46 -3.20 -25.63
CA ILE A 1043 20.19 -3.57 -26.25
C ILE A 1043 20.40 -3.63 -27.76
N LEU A 1044 20.54 -4.84 -28.30
CA LEU A 1044 20.72 -5.05 -29.73
C LEU A 1044 19.44 -5.60 -30.34
N VAL A 1045 18.96 -4.95 -31.39
CA VAL A 1045 17.75 -5.34 -32.11
C VAL A 1045 18.12 -5.82 -33.50
N HIS A 1046 17.61 -6.97 -33.89
CA HIS A 1046 17.66 -7.47 -35.25
C HIS A 1046 16.25 -7.76 -35.74
N LYS A 1047 15.87 -7.10 -36.83
CA LYS A 1047 14.59 -7.31 -37.52
C LYS A 1047 14.81 -8.37 -38.59
N ALA A 1048 13.98 -9.40 -38.60
CA ALA A 1048 13.98 -10.35 -39.70
C ALA A 1048 13.59 -9.59 -40.98
N ALA A 1049 14.32 -9.80 -42.09
CA ALA A 1049 13.87 -9.27 -43.36
C ALA A 1049 12.49 -9.86 -43.68
N PRO A 1050 11.49 -9.07 -44.08
CA PRO A 1050 10.22 -9.64 -44.51
C PRO A 1050 10.53 -10.61 -45.65
N GLU A 1051 10.12 -11.88 -45.51
CA GLU A 1051 10.13 -12.81 -46.62
C GLU A 1051 9.25 -12.18 -47.70
N HIS A 1052 9.88 -11.64 -48.75
CA HIS A 1052 9.17 -11.16 -49.93
C HIS A 1052 8.51 -12.38 -50.58
N GLY A 1053 7.22 -12.56 -50.30
CA GLY A 1053 6.30 -13.39 -51.07
C GLY A 1053 5.87 -12.69 -52.34
#